data_AF-A0A482XSF2-F1
#
_entry.id   AF-A0A482XSF2-F1
#
_cell.length_a   1.000
_cell.length_b   1.000
_cell.length_c   1.000
_cell.angle_alpha   90.00
_cell.angle_beta   90.00
_cell.angle_gamma   90.00
#
_symmetry.space_group_name_H-M   'P 1'
#
loop_
_entity.id
_entity.type
_entity.pdbx_description
1 polymer ?
#
loop_
_entity_poly.entity_id
_entity_poly.type
_entity_poly.pdbx_seq_one_letter_code
_entity_poly.pdbx_strand_id
1 'polypeptide(L)'
;MNHAIDRENQNNDVEEMDTQEAEAMDTPNDGGGGNVVLDNRTVNGEVQEQPYPQDAEMAEAEDEARSEATFRYTVKNFSKLKDSQLSPPCYVRNLPWKIMVMPRTAQPQDRSAASKSLGFFLQCNGESESSTWSCFANAELKILAQKEGCENFSRKIQHLFYYKENDWGFSHFMTWSEVMDPDKGYIEDDAITLEVHVNADAPHGVCWDSKKHTGYVGLKNQGATCYMNSLLQTLYFTNQLRKAVYKMPTESDDSSKSVALALQRVFHELQFSDKPVGTKKLTKSFGWETLDSFMQHDVQEFLRVLLDKLESKMKGTCVEGTVPKLFEGKMVSFIECKNIDYKSTRVETFYDIQLNIKGKKNITESFGDYIKAEVLDGDNKYDAGEHGLQDAEKGVIFSRFPPVLHLHLMRFQYDPITDCSVKFNDRFEFDEKVCLNPYLQKPEETSADYTLHAVLVHSGDNHGGHYVVFINPKGDGRWCKFDDDVVSRCTREEAIDHNFGGHDEDLNMTVRHCTNAYMLVYIRDSELKNILQVVTEEDIPHELSERLQEEKRLEGIRRKERNEAHLYMTINVILEDSFVGHQGNDLYDPEKVSCRVFKVKKTMTGQDLLKLLSETLKYPIYQMRPWPISNRSNQTFRPTVLDYDNDLHKTVSDISESQSVWNMFVETIQPDSEMTQLSAFDKETDVLLFFKCYDPKAKRIYYCGHQYVPVSTKVQELCHILNERAGYPPDTELALYEEIRPNQVERIERFNEPLEKVLFHFQVLEELMDGDIIVFQKDESEDIYELPTCKDYFK
;
A
#
# COMPACT_ATOMS: atom_id res chain seq x y z
N MET A 1 40.86 3.23 26.65
CA MET A 1 41.08 3.96 25.38
C MET A 1 39.80 3.81 24.58
N ASN A 2 38.78 4.60 24.94
CA ASN A 2 38.42 5.89 24.30
C ASN A 2 37.71 5.67 22.96
N HIS A 3 36.38 5.65 22.96
CA HIS A 3 35.57 6.84 22.62
C HIS A 3 34.08 6.48 22.71
N ALA A 4 33.40 7.07 23.70
CA ALA A 4 31.96 7.28 23.67
C ALA A 4 31.72 8.58 22.88
N ILE A 5 30.83 8.54 21.89
CA ILE A 5 30.34 9.71 21.17
C ILE A 5 28.82 9.69 21.29
N ASP A 6 28.30 10.77 21.89
CA ASP A 6 26.90 11.13 22.00
C ASP A 6 26.22 11.10 20.63
N ARG A 7 25.02 10.51 20.56
CA ARG A 7 24.10 10.68 19.44
C ARG A 7 23.02 11.67 19.84
N GLU A 8 23.09 12.85 19.23
CA GLU A 8 22.04 13.86 19.22
C GLU A 8 20.75 13.31 18.59
N ASN A 9 19.63 13.65 19.21
CA ASN A 9 18.29 13.49 18.66
C ASN A 9 18.13 14.33 17.39
N GLN A 10 18.07 13.67 16.22
CA GLN A 10 17.47 14.25 15.03
C GLN A 10 16.06 13.69 14.88
N ASN A 11 15.07 14.54 15.15
CA ASN A 11 13.70 14.34 14.68
C ASN A 11 13.72 14.37 13.15
N ASN A 12 13.60 13.20 12.53
CA ASN A 12 13.26 13.09 11.12
C ASN A 12 11.75 12.83 11.02
N ASP A 13 10.99 13.91 10.81
CA ASP A 13 9.66 13.82 10.23
C ASP A 13 9.83 13.37 8.77
N VAL A 14 9.70 12.06 8.53
CA VAL A 14 9.66 11.49 7.18
C VAL A 14 8.21 11.59 6.70
N GLU A 15 7.99 12.44 5.71
CA GLU A 15 6.73 12.53 4.98
C GLU A 15 6.33 11.14 4.43
N GLU A 16 5.13 10.69 4.81
CA GLU A 16 4.48 9.49 4.27
C GLU A 16 4.24 9.66 2.75
N MET A 17 5.15 9.14 1.91
CA MET A 17 4.86 8.91 0.50
C MET A 17 4.04 7.62 0.35
N ASP A 18 2.71 7.71 0.50
CA ASP A 18 1.80 6.69 -0.01
C ASP A 18 1.75 6.81 -1.55
N THR A 19 2.03 5.70 -2.23
CA THR A 19 1.92 5.57 -3.69
C THR A 19 0.50 5.92 -4.17
N GLN A 20 0.41 6.83 -5.13
CA GLN A 20 -0.83 7.31 -5.76
C GLN A 20 -1.74 6.13 -6.16
N GLU A 21 -2.91 6.03 -5.53
CA GLU A 21 -4.03 5.21 -6.00
C GLU A 21 -4.50 5.79 -7.34
N ALA A 22 -4.49 4.99 -8.41
CA ALA A 22 -5.09 5.37 -9.68
C ALA A 22 -6.61 5.52 -9.52
N GLU A 23 -7.11 6.69 -9.92
CA GLU A 23 -8.51 7.10 -9.85
C GLU A 23 -9.40 6.20 -10.71
N ALA A 24 -10.40 5.57 -10.09
CA ALA A 24 -11.58 5.05 -10.80
C ALA A 24 -12.75 6.00 -10.50
N MET A 25 -13.22 6.72 -11.52
CA MET A 25 -14.40 7.58 -11.44
C MET A 25 -15.66 6.74 -11.21
N ASP A 26 -16.28 6.87 -10.04
CA ASP A 26 -17.64 6.41 -9.77
C ASP A 26 -18.65 7.32 -10.50
N THR A 27 -19.35 6.80 -11.50
CA THR A 27 -20.58 7.43 -12.01
C THR A 27 -21.76 7.08 -11.09
N PRO A 28 -22.57 8.04 -10.61
CA PRO A 28 -23.75 7.75 -9.81
C PRO A 28 -24.88 7.19 -10.68
N ASN A 29 -25.36 6.00 -10.33
CA ASN A 29 -26.54 5.38 -10.92
C ASN A 29 -27.80 5.96 -10.25
N ASP A 30 -28.52 6.84 -10.95
CA ASP A 30 -29.76 7.48 -10.48
C ASP A 30 -30.96 6.57 -10.76
N GLY A 31 -31.40 5.82 -9.74
CA GLY A 31 -32.55 4.93 -9.79
C GLY A 31 -33.87 5.65 -9.53
N GLY A 32 -34.43 6.29 -10.55
CA GLY A 32 -35.79 6.84 -10.53
C GLY A 32 -36.86 5.74 -10.65
N GLY A 33 -37.43 5.32 -9.52
CA GLY A 33 -38.54 4.36 -9.48
C GLY A 33 -39.87 4.95 -10.00
N GLY A 34 -40.32 4.47 -11.16
CA GLY A 34 -41.67 4.72 -11.70
C GLY A 34 -42.61 3.55 -11.45
N ASN A 35 -43.66 3.78 -10.64
CA ASN A 35 -44.78 2.87 -10.40
C ASN A 35 -45.42 2.36 -11.70
N VAL A 36 -45.53 1.04 -11.86
CA VAL A 36 -46.50 0.42 -12.77
C VAL A 36 -47.36 -0.56 -11.99
N VAL A 37 -48.66 -0.29 -12.06
CA VAL A 37 -49.76 -0.97 -11.39
C VAL A 37 -49.90 -2.41 -11.91
N LEU A 38 -49.99 -3.36 -10.98
CA LEU A 38 -50.35 -4.76 -11.21
C LEU A 38 -51.81 -4.85 -11.68
N ASP A 39 -52.04 -5.47 -12.84
CA ASP A 39 -53.36 -5.96 -13.21
C ASP A 39 -53.29 -7.46 -13.54
N ASN A 40 -54.05 -8.24 -12.76
CA ASN A 40 -54.09 -9.69 -12.79
C ASN A 40 -55.01 -10.18 -13.92
N ARG A 41 -54.47 -10.96 -14.86
CA ARG A 41 -55.27 -11.90 -15.66
C ARG A 41 -54.55 -13.23 -15.82
N THR A 42 -55.11 -14.25 -15.18
CA THR A 42 -54.79 -15.67 -15.34
C THR A 42 -55.40 -16.23 -16.63
N VAL A 43 -54.59 -16.83 -17.51
CA VAL A 43 -55.03 -17.88 -18.45
C VAL A 43 -53.86 -18.88 -18.66
N ASN A 44 -54.19 -20.17 -18.53
CA ASN A 44 -53.31 -21.33 -18.71
C ASN A 44 -52.65 -21.41 -20.11
N GLY A 45 -51.36 -21.78 -20.15
CA GLY A 45 -50.66 -22.23 -21.36
C GLY A 45 -49.16 -22.36 -21.10
N GLU A 46 -48.56 -23.46 -21.56
CA GLU A 46 -47.16 -23.89 -21.36
C GLU A 46 -46.14 -22.75 -21.59
N VAL A 47 -45.22 -22.57 -20.65
CA VAL A 47 -44.11 -21.61 -20.74
C VAL A 47 -42.99 -22.23 -21.56
N GLN A 48 -42.82 -21.77 -22.80
CA GLN A 48 -41.51 -21.79 -23.46
C GLN A 48 -40.65 -20.71 -22.83
N GLU A 49 -39.54 -21.09 -22.20
CA GLU A 49 -38.51 -20.16 -21.76
C GLU A 49 -37.92 -19.46 -23.00
N GLN A 50 -38.17 -18.15 -23.12
CA GLN A 50 -37.34 -17.27 -23.94
C GLN A 50 -36.23 -16.69 -23.05
N PRO A 51 -34.97 -16.68 -23.48
CA PRO A 51 -33.89 -16.11 -22.68
C PRO A 51 -34.10 -14.62 -22.48
N TYR A 52 -33.88 -14.14 -21.25
CA TYR A 52 -33.86 -12.71 -20.95
C TYR A 52 -32.62 -12.07 -21.59
N PRO A 53 -32.64 -10.78 -21.97
CA PRO A 53 -31.50 -10.11 -22.61
C PRO A 53 -30.20 -10.08 -21.77
N GLN A 54 -30.27 -10.35 -20.46
CA GLN A 54 -29.12 -10.40 -19.55
C GLN A 54 -28.24 -11.66 -19.69
N ASP A 55 -28.79 -12.78 -20.18
CA ASP A 55 -28.02 -14.03 -20.31
C ASP A 55 -27.03 -13.98 -21.49
N ALA A 56 -27.30 -13.14 -22.50
CA ALA A 56 -26.42 -12.96 -23.65
C ALA A 56 -25.20 -12.08 -23.32
N GLU A 57 -25.38 -10.99 -22.55
CA GLU A 57 -24.27 -10.14 -22.10
C GLU A 57 -23.35 -10.86 -21.08
N MET A 58 -23.90 -11.73 -20.23
CA MET A 58 -23.09 -12.58 -19.36
C MET A 58 -22.30 -13.65 -20.12
N ALA A 59 -22.88 -14.25 -21.17
CA ALA A 59 -22.20 -15.27 -21.98
C ALA A 59 -21.06 -14.69 -22.84
N GLU A 60 -21.20 -13.45 -23.35
CA GLU A 60 -20.12 -12.76 -24.07
C GLU A 60 -18.99 -12.33 -23.12
N ALA A 61 -19.32 -11.88 -21.90
CA ALA A 61 -18.33 -11.54 -20.87
C ALA A 61 -17.59 -12.76 -20.27
N GLU A 62 -18.21 -13.95 -20.28
CA GLU A 62 -17.55 -15.20 -19.87
C GLU A 62 -16.45 -15.64 -20.86
N ASP A 63 -16.57 -15.30 -22.16
CA ASP A 63 -15.57 -15.68 -23.19
C ASP A 63 -14.34 -14.75 -23.18
N GLU A 64 -14.44 -13.50 -22.74
CA GLU A 64 -13.30 -12.56 -22.69
C GLU A 64 -12.31 -12.86 -21.53
N ALA A 65 -12.80 -13.43 -20.43
CA ALA A 65 -12.03 -13.74 -19.23
C ALA A 65 -11.35 -15.13 -19.26
N ARG A 66 -11.50 -15.87 -20.37
CA ARG A 66 -10.92 -17.20 -20.56
C ARG A 66 -9.41 -17.22 -20.30
N SER A 67 -8.93 -18.37 -19.83
CA SER A 67 -7.51 -18.60 -19.53
C SER A 67 -6.67 -18.81 -20.78
N GLU A 68 -7.27 -19.31 -21.85
CA GLU A 68 -6.58 -19.57 -23.11
C GLU A 68 -7.49 -19.32 -24.31
N ALA A 69 -6.88 -19.03 -25.46
CA ALA A 69 -7.57 -18.88 -26.72
C ALA A 69 -6.67 -19.21 -27.90
N THR A 70 -7.30 -19.61 -29.02
CA THR A 70 -6.63 -19.72 -30.31
C THR A 70 -7.27 -18.72 -31.28
N PHE A 71 -6.46 -17.86 -31.89
CA PHE A 71 -6.93 -16.86 -32.84
C PHE A 71 -5.99 -16.73 -34.02
N ARG A 72 -6.53 -16.25 -35.15
CA ARG A 72 -5.85 -16.23 -36.45
C ARG A 72 -5.85 -14.86 -37.07
N TYR A 73 -4.81 -14.57 -37.84
CA TYR A 73 -4.69 -13.36 -38.63
C TYR A 73 -4.16 -13.68 -40.02
N THR A 74 -4.89 -13.25 -41.06
CA THR A 74 -4.48 -13.45 -42.45
C THR A 74 -3.93 -12.15 -43.02
N VAL A 75 -2.67 -12.17 -43.42
CA VAL A 75 -1.96 -11.04 -44.01
C VAL A 75 -2.13 -11.11 -45.52
N LYS A 76 -2.87 -10.18 -46.11
CA LYS A 76 -3.08 -10.09 -47.56
C LYS A 76 -2.00 -9.24 -48.23
N ASN A 77 -1.72 -9.49 -49.51
CA ASN A 77 -0.66 -8.83 -50.28
C ASN A 77 0.71 -8.94 -49.60
N PHE A 78 1.03 -10.13 -49.06
CA PHE A 78 2.19 -10.38 -48.23
C PHE A 78 3.50 -9.99 -48.92
N SER A 79 3.64 -10.29 -50.22
CA SER A 79 4.82 -9.92 -51.03
C SER A 79 5.17 -8.42 -50.96
N LYS A 80 4.17 -7.55 -50.75
CA LYS A 80 4.29 -6.09 -50.72
C LYS A 80 4.37 -5.51 -49.31
N LEU A 81 4.38 -6.35 -48.26
CA LEU A 81 4.46 -5.88 -46.88
C LEU A 81 5.77 -5.13 -46.62
N LYS A 82 5.65 -3.89 -46.15
CA LYS A 82 6.74 -2.95 -45.83
C LYS A 82 6.77 -2.55 -44.36
N ASP A 83 5.60 -2.27 -43.79
CA ASP A 83 5.43 -1.81 -42.42
C ASP A 83 4.85 -2.91 -41.53
N SER A 84 4.86 -2.69 -40.21
CA SER A 84 4.22 -3.59 -39.26
C SER A 84 2.69 -3.56 -39.42
N GLN A 85 2.04 -4.70 -39.18
CA GLN A 85 0.59 -4.81 -39.11
C GLN A 85 0.19 -5.53 -37.82
N LEU A 86 -0.93 -5.11 -37.24
CA LEU A 86 -1.55 -5.72 -36.08
C LEU A 86 -2.87 -6.38 -36.49
N SER A 87 -3.16 -7.54 -35.90
CA SER A 87 -4.48 -8.14 -36.00
C SER A 87 -5.52 -7.39 -35.17
N PRO A 88 -6.83 -7.64 -35.42
CA PRO A 88 -7.86 -7.39 -34.43
C PRO A 88 -7.52 -8.08 -33.10
N PRO A 89 -7.94 -7.50 -31.95
CA PRO A 89 -7.69 -8.10 -30.65
C PRO A 89 -8.50 -9.39 -30.44
N CYS A 90 -7.88 -10.35 -29.76
CA CYS A 90 -8.52 -11.48 -29.13
C CYS A 90 -8.42 -11.29 -27.61
N TYR A 91 -9.54 -11.39 -26.90
CA TYR A 91 -9.53 -11.23 -25.45
C TYR A 91 -9.22 -12.55 -24.74
N VAL A 92 -8.26 -12.49 -23.80
CA VAL A 92 -7.88 -13.55 -22.88
C VAL A 92 -7.51 -12.86 -21.58
N ARG A 93 -8.09 -13.31 -20.45
CA ARG A 93 -8.02 -12.63 -19.15
C ARG A 93 -8.42 -11.15 -19.19
N ASN A 94 -9.40 -10.79 -20.02
CA ASN A 94 -9.85 -9.41 -20.26
C ASN A 94 -8.76 -8.46 -20.79
N LEU A 95 -7.65 -9.00 -21.30
CA LEU A 95 -6.61 -8.22 -21.96
C LEU A 95 -6.72 -8.41 -23.49
N PRO A 96 -6.47 -7.36 -24.29
CA PRO A 96 -6.45 -7.48 -25.73
C PRO A 96 -5.12 -8.06 -26.21
N TRP A 97 -5.15 -9.25 -26.80
CA TRP A 97 -4.01 -9.92 -27.43
C TRP A 97 -4.06 -9.75 -28.94
N LYS A 98 -2.96 -9.34 -29.57
CA LYS A 98 -2.87 -9.09 -31.01
C LYS A 98 -1.69 -9.82 -31.62
N ILE A 99 -1.87 -10.35 -32.83
CA ILE A 99 -0.77 -10.83 -33.66
C ILE A 99 -0.11 -9.61 -34.30
N MET A 100 1.20 -9.47 -34.11
CA MET A 100 2.01 -8.46 -34.77
C MET A 100 2.93 -9.11 -35.80
N VAL A 101 2.83 -8.65 -37.04
CA VAL A 101 3.64 -9.12 -38.15
C VAL A 101 4.42 -7.96 -38.74
N MET A 102 5.70 -8.17 -39.05
CA MET A 102 6.53 -7.14 -39.67
C MET A 102 7.68 -7.75 -40.48
N PRO A 103 8.07 -7.14 -41.61
CA PRO A 103 9.28 -7.54 -42.30
C PRO A 103 10.52 -7.06 -41.50
N ARG A 104 11.48 -7.95 -41.29
CA ARG A 104 12.79 -7.61 -40.71
C ARG A 104 13.88 -7.78 -41.76
N THR A 105 14.80 -6.83 -41.81
CA THR A 105 15.99 -6.90 -42.66
C THR A 105 17.22 -6.94 -41.77
N ALA A 106 18.01 -8.01 -41.87
CA ALA A 106 19.30 -8.07 -41.19
C ALA A 106 20.28 -7.09 -41.85
N GLN A 107 21.03 -6.32 -41.04
CA GLN A 107 22.16 -5.54 -41.54
C GLN A 107 23.30 -6.50 -41.91
N PRO A 108 23.91 -6.37 -43.10
CA PRO A 108 24.98 -7.25 -43.52
C PRO A 108 26.24 -6.99 -42.68
N GLN A 109 26.64 -7.96 -41.84
CA GLN A 109 27.98 -7.96 -41.23
C GLN A 109 29.08 -8.41 -42.22
N ASP A 110 28.68 -9.00 -43.35
CA ASP A 110 29.58 -9.37 -44.45
C ASP A 110 28.85 -9.29 -45.79
N ARG A 111 29.60 -9.12 -46.90
CA ARG A 111 29.14 -8.85 -48.29
C ARG A 111 28.18 -9.90 -48.90
N SER A 112 27.05 -10.14 -48.24
CA SER A 112 25.91 -10.93 -48.69
C SER A 112 24.67 -10.02 -48.69
N ALA A 113 23.76 -10.27 -49.63
CA ALA A 113 22.53 -9.49 -49.77
C ALA A 113 21.73 -9.51 -48.46
N ALA A 114 21.13 -8.37 -48.09
CA ALA A 114 20.28 -8.27 -46.90
C ALA A 114 19.22 -9.39 -46.93
N SER A 115 19.27 -10.32 -45.97
CA SER A 115 18.27 -11.36 -45.84
C SER A 115 17.02 -10.75 -45.21
N LYS A 116 15.92 -10.75 -45.98
CA LYS A 116 14.60 -10.39 -45.48
C LYS A 116 14.05 -11.57 -44.69
N SER A 117 13.44 -11.31 -43.54
CA SER A 117 12.82 -12.30 -42.67
C SER A 117 11.43 -11.86 -42.26
N LEU A 118 10.56 -12.83 -42.00
CA LEU A 118 9.28 -12.61 -41.34
C LEU A 118 9.52 -12.43 -39.83
N GLY A 119 9.14 -11.28 -39.30
CA GLY A 119 8.99 -11.05 -37.87
C GLY A 119 7.55 -11.37 -37.45
N PHE A 120 7.41 -12.14 -36.36
CA PHE A 120 6.12 -12.57 -35.83
C PHE A 120 6.15 -12.50 -34.30
N PHE A 121 5.29 -11.66 -33.75
CA PHE A 121 5.19 -11.36 -32.33
C PHE A 121 3.75 -11.45 -31.85
N LEU A 122 3.61 -11.67 -30.55
CA LEU A 122 2.36 -11.55 -29.81
C LEU A 122 2.44 -10.26 -29.00
N GLN A 123 1.46 -9.38 -29.17
CA GLN A 123 1.30 -8.16 -28.37
C GLN A 123 0.18 -8.38 -27.35
N CYS A 124 0.36 -7.91 -26.13
CA CYS A 124 -0.61 -7.93 -25.04
C CYS A 124 -0.80 -6.50 -24.51
N ASN A 125 -2.05 -6.02 -24.49
CA ASN A 125 -2.44 -4.75 -23.86
C ASN A 125 -1.58 -3.53 -24.27
N GLY A 126 -1.07 -3.50 -25.51
CA GLY A 126 -0.12 -2.49 -25.99
C GLY A 126 -0.68 -1.07 -26.15
N GLU A 127 -2.00 -0.89 -25.98
CA GLU A 127 -2.66 0.43 -26.01
C GLU A 127 -2.86 1.04 -24.60
N SER A 128 -2.56 0.30 -23.54
CA SER A 128 -2.75 0.79 -22.17
C SER A 128 -1.68 1.81 -21.78
N GLU A 129 -2.11 2.93 -21.21
CA GLU A 129 -1.23 3.94 -20.61
C GLU A 129 -0.77 3.58 -19.19
N SER A 130 -1.34 2.51 -18.59
CA SER A 130 -0.98 2.07 -17.24
C SER A 130 0.42 1.46 -17.22
N SER A 131 1.24 1.89 -16.25
CA SER A 131 2.58 1.34 -16.01
C SER A 131 2.61 0.20 -14.98
N THR A 132 1.46 -0.14 -14.39
CA THR A 132 1.38 -1.04 -13.23
C THR A 132 0.85 -2.44 -13.55
N TRP A 133 0.44 -2.70 -14.80
CA TRP A 133 -0.09 -4.00 -15.19
C TRP A 133 0.98 -5.00 -15.60
N SER A 134 0.70 -6.29 -15.35
CA SER A 134 1.51 -7.39 -15.86
C SER A 134 0.66 -8.63 -16.10
N CYS A 135 1.05 -9.45 -17.09
CA CYS A 135 0.39 -10.71 -17.41
C CYS A 135 1.41 -11.71 -17.93
N PHE A 136 1.58 -12.83 -17.24
CA PHE A 136 2.43 -13.93 -17.73
C PHE A 136 1.63 -14.80 -18.70
N ALA A 137 2.23 -15.19 -19.81
CA ALA A 137 1.59 -16.13 -20.74
C ALA A 137 2.58 -17.05 -21.45
N ASN A 138 2.09 -18.25 -21.76
CA ASN A 138 2.69 -19.18 -22.69
C ASN A 138 1.93 -19.09 -24.02
N ALA A 139 2.64 -19.04 -25.14
CA ALA A 139 1.99 -19.02 -26.44
C ALA A 139 2.72 -19.85 -27.49
N GLU A 140 1.96 -20.44 -28.41
CA GLU A 140 2.46 -21.07 -29.63
C GLU A 140 2.14 -20.16 -30.83
N LEU A 141 3.18 -19.65 -31.48
CA LEU A 141 3.10 -18.86 -32.71
C LEU A 141 3.28 -19.80 -33.90
N LYS A 142 2.27 -19.89 -34.76
CA LYS A 142 2.21 -20.84 -35.87
C LYS A 142 1.91 -20.15 -37.19
N ILE A 143 2.62 -20.51 -38.25
CA ILE A 143 2.22 -20.22 -39.64
C ILE A 143 1.57 -21.46 -40.23
N LEU A 144 0.37 -21.29 -40.78
CA LEU A 144 -0.41 -22.41 -41.32
C LEU A 144 0.01 -22.69 -42.76
N ALA A 145 0.20 -23.98 -43.08
CA ALA A 145 0.27 -24.44 -44.45
C ALA A 145 -1.14 -24.42 -45.05
N GLN A 146 -1.30 -23.77 -46.20
CA GLN A 146 -2.55 -23.65 -46.93
C GLN A 146 -2.68 -24.75 -48.01
N LYS A 147 -1.55 -25.37 -48.40
CA LYS A 147 -1.49 -26.48 -49.36
C LYS A 147 -1.62 -27.84 -48.68
N GLU A 148 -2.43 -28.71 -49.26
CA GLU A 148 -2.65 -30.07 -48.77
C GLU A 148 -1.34 -30.91 -48.82
N GLY A 149 -0.98 -31.54 -47.69
CA GLY A 149 0.24 -32.34 -47.55
C GLY A 149 1.49 -31.57 -47.05
N CYS A 150 1.39 -30.26 -46.82
CA CYS A 150 2.45 -29.46 -46.20
C CYS A 150 2.21 -29.31 -44.68
N GLU A 151 3.29 -29.29 -43.88
CA GLU A 151 3.20 -29.15 -42.42
C GLU A 151 3.24 -27.68 -41.97
N ASN A 152 2.48 -27.38 -40.92
CA ASN A 152 2.54 -26.09 -40.21
C ASN A 152 3.90 -25.92 -39.54
N PHE A 153 4.37 -24.68 -39.43
CA PHE A 153 5.57 -24.37 -38.67
C PHE A 153 5.19 -23.56 -37.43
N SER A 154 5.62 -24.01 -36.24
CA SER A 154 5.35 -23.32 -34.99
C SER A 154 6.61 -23.12 -34.14
N ARG A 155 6.57 -22.08 -33.30
CA ARG A 155 7.52 -21.86 -32.21
C ARG A 155 6.76 -21.43 -30.97
N LYS A 156 7.26 -21.84 -29.80
CA LYS A 156 6.68 -21.48 -28.51
C LYS A 156 7.42 -20.30 -27.89
N ILE A 157 6.69 -19.48 -27.15
CA ILE A 157 7.21 -18.40 -26.31
C ILE A 157 6.62 -18.53 -24.90
N GLN A 158 7.36 -18.05 -23.92
CA GLN A 158 6.90 -17.81 -22.55
C GLN A 158 7.41 -16.45 -22.14
N HIS A 159 6.53 -15.58 -21.65
CA HIS A 159 6.91 -14.19 -21.35
C HIS A 159 6.01 -13.55 -20.30
N LEU A 160 6.58 -12.65 -19.51
CA LEU A 160 5.85 -11.73 -18.64
C LEU A 160 5.61 -10.43 -19.41
N PHE A 161 4.40 -10.23 -19.91
CA PHE A 161 4.01 -9.02 -20.60
C PHE A 161 3.72 -7.90 -19.61
N TYR A 162 4.21 -6.69 -19.86
CA TYR A 162 3.98 -5.48 -19.07
C TYR A 162 4.24 -4.24 -19.94
N TYR A 163 3.99 -3.03 -19.43
CA TYR A 163 4.01 -1.82 -20.28
C TYR A 163 5.29 -1.59 -21.12
N LYS A 164 6.49 -1.97 -20.63
CA LYS A 164 7.74 -1.82 -21.39
C LYS A 164 7.98 -2.95 -22.39
N GLU A 165 7.55 -4.17 -22.06
CA GLU A 165 7.67 -5.36 -22.90
C GLU A 165 6.26 -5.91 -23.16
N ASN A 166 5.45 -5.08 -23.85
CA ASN A 166 4.07 -5.42 -24.17
C ASN A 166 3.95 -6.27 -25.44
N ASP A 167 5.06 -6.52 -26.14
CA ASP A 167 5.16 -7.44 -27.25
C ASP A 167 6.36 -8.38 -27.12
N TRP A 168 6.17 -9.63 -27.51
CA TRP A 168 7.22 -10.64 -27.46
C TRP A 168 7.07 -11.66 -28.59
N GLY A 169 8.20 -12.13 -29.11
CA GLY A 169 8.22 -13.05 -30.24
C GLY A 169 9.55 -13.08 -30.97
N PHE A 170 9.50 -13.33 -32.27
CA PHE A 170 10.69 -13.60 -33.07
C PHE A 170 10.87 -12.54 -34.16
N SER A 171 11.98 -11.79 -34.08
CA SER A 171 12.41 -10.93 -35.21
C SER A 171 12.74 -11.74 -36.46
N HIS A 172 13.23 -12.97 -36.29
CA HIS A 172 13.57 -13.88 -37.38
C HIS A 172 12.80 -15.20 -37.20
N PHE A 173 11.48 -15.16 -37.41
CA PHE A 173 10.61 -16.33 -37.27
C PHE A 173 10.86 -17.34 -38.40
N MET A 174 10.82 -16.87 -39.65
CA MET A 174 11.06 -17.66 -40.86
C MET A 174 11.70 -16.77 -41.93
N THR A 175 12.58 -17.33 -42.78
CA THR A 175 13.18 -16.54 -43.86
C THR A 175 12.12 -16.15 -44.89
N TRP A 176 12.25 -14.95 -45.48
CA TRP A 176 11.24 -14.48 -46.43
C TRP A 176 11.16 -15.38 -47.68
N SER A 177 12.29 -15.95 -48.10
CA SER A 177 12.35 -16.92 -49.20
C SER A 177 11.55 -18.19 -48.93
N GLU A 178 11.59 -18.71 -47.70
CA GLU A 178 10.83 -19.92 -47.33
C GLU A 178 9.33 -19.67 -47.27
N VAL A 179 8.91 -18.51 -46.74
CA VAL A 179 7.48 -18.14 -46.69
C VAL A 179 6.91 -17.99 -48.11
N MET A 180 7.72 -17.43 -49.03
CA MET A 180 7.33 -17.19 -50.43
C MET A 180 7.45 -18.43 -51.32
N ASP A 181 8.01 -19.53 -50.83
CA ASP A 181 8.22 -20.75 -51.60
C ASP A 181 6.88 -21.50 -51.81
N PRO A 182 6.35 -21.59 -53.05
CA PRO A 182 5.09 -22.28 -53.32
C PRO A 182 5.12 -23.78 -53.00
N ASP A 183 6.30 -24.40 -52.94
CA ASP A 183 6.46 -25.81 -52.59
C ASP A 183 6.29 -26.06 -51.08
N LYS A 184 6.55 -25.04 -50.26
CA LYS A 184 6.33 -25.08 -48.80
C LYS A 184 4.87 -24.90 -48.41
N GLY A 185 4.07 -24.29 -49.27
CA GLY A 185 2.62 -24.19 -49.10
C GLY A 185 2.15 -23.17 -48.06
N TYR A 186 3.00 -22.26 -47.58
CA TYR A 186 2.62 -21.24 -46.59
C TYR A 186 1.87 -20.05 -47.19
N ILE A 187 2.06 -19.79 -48.49
CA ILE A 187 1.45 -18.67 -49.22
C ILE A 187 0.46 -19.17 -50.28
N GLU A 188 -0.73 -18.59 -50.28
CA GLU A 188 -1.79 -18.79 -51.29
C GLU A 188 -2.42 -17.43 -51.61
N ASP A 189 -2.64 -17.12 -52.88
CA ASP A 189 -3.18 -15.82 -53.34
C ASP A 189 -2.48 -14.57 -52.75
N ASP A 190 -1.15 -14.63 -52.63
CA ASP A 190 -0.33 -13.60 -51.98
C ASP A 190 -0.76 -13.28 -50.54
N ALA A 191 -1.29 -14.28 -49.83
CA ALA A 191 -1.71 -14.19 -48.45
C ALA A 191 -1.11 -15.32 -47.59
N ILE A 192 -0.80 -15.00 -46.34
CA ILE A 192 -0.36 -15.97 -45.32
C ILE A 192 -1.32 -15.95 -44.14
N THR A 193 -1.52 -17.09 -43.49
CA THR A 193 -2.33 -17.19 -42.26
C THR A 193 -1.46 -17.55 -41.07
N LEU A 194 -1.49 -16.66 -40.08
CA LEU A 194 -0.83 -16.82 -38.79
C LEU A 194 -1.87 -17.25 -37.75
N GLU A 195 -1.48 -18.12 -36.84
CA GLU A 195 -2.28 -18.60 -35.72
C GLU A 195 -1.46 -18.42 -34.44
N VAL A 196 -2.11 -17.93 -33.39
CA VAL A 196 -1.55 -17.93 -32.04
C VAL A 196 -2.50 -18.69 -31.13
N HIS A 197 -1.96 -19.66 -30.43
CA HIS A 197 -2.60 -20.24 -29.25
C HIS A 197 -1.92 -19.65 -28.02
N VAL A 198 -2.65 -18.90 -27.20
CA VAL A 198 -2.15 -18.26 -25.97
C VAL A 198 -2.85 -18.85 -24.77
N ASN A 199 -2.10 -19.13 -23.71
CA ASN A 199 -2.57 -19.49 -22.39
C ASN A 199 -1.94 -18.52 -21.38
N ALA A 200 -2.77 -17.73 -20.72
CA ALA A 200 -2.38 -16.61 -19.88
C ALA A 200 -2.80 -16.79 -18.42
N ASP A 201 -1.88 -16.44 -17.53
CA ASP A 201 -2.13 -16.31 -16.10
C ASP A 201 -3.02 -15.09 -15.84
N ALA A 202 -3.72 -15.08 -14.70
CA ALA A 202 -4.50 -13.92 -14.32
C ALA A 202 -3.59 -12.68 -14.14
N PRO A 203 -3.93 -11.54 -14.75
CA PRO A 203 -3.10 -10.35 -14.76
C PRO A 203 -3.15 -9.59 -13.44
N HIS A 204 -2.05 -8.90 -13.12
CA HIS A 204 -1.96 -7.96 -12.01
C HIS A 204 -2.08 -6.52 -12.53
N GLY A 205 -2.48 -5.58 -11.66
CA GLY A 205 -2.55 -4.15 -12.00
C GLY A 205 -3.64 -3.76 -13.00
N VAL A 206 -4.56 -4.68 -13.30
CA VAL A 206 -5.81 -4.43 -14.04
C VAL A 206 -7.00 -4.78 -13.17
N CYS A 207 -8.20 -4.35 -13.56
CA CYS A 207 -9.44 -4.66 -12.83
C CYS A 207 -9.79 -6.16 -12.99
N TRP A 208 -9.12 -7.02 -12.22
CA TRP A 208 -9.45 -8.44 -12.10
C TRP A 208 -10.39 -8.65 -10.91
N ASP A 209 -11.66 -8.93 -11.21
CA ASP A 209 -12.63 -9.30 -10.18
C ASP A 209 -12.48 -10.77 -9.80
N SER A 210 -11.59 -11.03 -8.84
CA SER A 210 -11.31 -12.37 -8.29
C SER A 210 -12.60 -13.11 -7.90
N LYS A 211 -13.56 -12.40 -7.28
CA LYS A 211 -14.76 -13.01 -6.73
C LYS A 211 -15.76 -13.40 -7.82
N LYS A 212 -15.92 -12.57 -8.85
CA LYS A 212 -16.77 -12.90 -10.01
C LYS A 212 -16.31 -14.18 -10.71
N HIS A 213 -15.01 -14.37 -10.91
CA HIS A 213 -14.48 -15.50 -11.69
C HIS A 213 -14.30 -16.78 -10.86
N THR A 214 -13.97 -16.66 -9.58
CA THR A 214 -13.62 -17.81 -8.74
C THR A 214 -14.60 -18.10 -7.62
N GLY A 215 -15.40 -17.11 -7.22
CA GLY A 215 -16.18 -17.11 -5.98
C GLY A 215 -15.37 -16.74 -4.73
N TYR A 216 -14.08 -16.43 -4.88
CA TYR A 216 -13.16 -16.14 -3.78
C TYR A 216 -12.43 -14.81 -3.99
N VAL A 217 -11.99 -14.20 -2.89
CA VAL A 217 -11.27 -12.92 -2.91
C VAL A 217 -9.85 -13.07 -2.38
N GLY A 218 -8.95 -12.24 -2.91
CA GLY A 218 -7.54 -12.22 -2.54
C GLY A 218 -7.23 -11.36 -1.32
N LEU A 219 -5.96 -11.37 -0.92
CA LEU A 219 -5.37 -10.54 0.12
C LEU A 219 -4.43 -9.51 -0.49
N LYS A 220 -4.51 -8.25 -0.06
CA LYS A 220 -3.58 -7.22 -0.51
C LYS A 220 -2.16 -7.53 -0.05
N ASN A 221 -1.22 -7.52 -0.97
CA ASN A 221 0.20 -7.55 -0.66
C ASN A 221 0.64 -6.21 -0.05
N GLN A 222 1.37 -6.27 1.08
CA GLN A 222 1.96 -5.10 1.75
C GLN A 222 3.48 -5.05 1.60
N GLY A 223 4.04 -5.65 0.55
CA GLY A 223 5.48 -5.72 0.30
C GLY A 223 5.97 -7.16 0.41
N ALA A 224 6.50 -7.55 1.58
CA ALA A 224 7.04 -8.90 1.79
C ALA A 224 6.09 -9.84 2.55
N THR A 225 4.79 -9.52 2.62
CA THR A 225 3.80 -10.28 3.40
C THR A 225 3.20 -11.49 2.68
N CYS A 226 3.67 -11.83 1.48
CA CYS A 226 3.08 -12.86 0.61
C CYS A 226 3.01 -14.24 1.28
N TYR A 227 4.03 -14.60 2.06
CA TYR A 227 4.07 -15.88 2.80
C TYR A 227 2.97 -15.94 3.88
N MET A 228 2.70 -14.81 4.55
CA MET A 228 1.61 -14.67 5.51
C MET A 228 0.26 -14.77 4.79
N ASN A 229 0.09 -14.11 3.64
CA ASN A 229 -1.13 -14.18 2.85
C ASN A 229 -1.45 -15.62 2.44
N SER A 230 -0.45 -16.36 1.96
CA SER A 230 -0.55 -17.78 1.61
C SER A 230 -1.03 -18.65 2.78
N LEU A 231 -0.48 -18.39 3.98
CA LEU A 231 -0.88 -19.10 5.19
C LEU A 231 -2.30 -18.72 5.65
N LEU A 232 -2.66 -17.43 5.60
CA LEU A 232 -3.99 -16.96 5.99
C LEU A 232 -5.08 -17.56 5.13
N GLN A 233 -4.89 -17.65 3.81
CA GLN A 233 -5.83 -18.33 2.91
C GLN A 233 -5.96 -19.82 3.28
N THR A 234 -4.85 -20.49 3.56
CA THR A 234 -4.84 -21.91 3.98
C THR A 234 -5.64 -22.12 5.28
N LEU A 235 -5.44 -21.27 6.27
CA LEU A 235 -6.19 -21.33 7.54
C LEU A 235 -7.67 -20.94 7.37
N TYR A 236 -7.97 -19.98 6.49
CA TYR A 236 -9.34 -19.56 6.18
C TYR A 236 -10.17 -20.70 5.58
N PHE A 237 -9.59 -21.47 4.65
CA PHE A 237 -10.25 -22.62 4.03
C PHE A 237 -10.29 -23.87 4.91
N THR A 238 -9.62 -23.85 6.06
CA THR A 238 -9.86 -24.82 7.13
C THR A 238 -11.17 -24.45 7.84
N ASN A 239 -12.32 -24.77 7.23
CA ASN A 239 -13.63 -24.23 7.62
C ASN A 239 -14.00 -24.45 9.09
N GLN A 240 -13.65 -25.60 9.66
CA GLN A 240 -13.86 -25.87 11.09
C GLN A 240 -13.05 -24.93 12.00
N LEU A 241 -11.82 -24.59 11.63
CA LEU A 241 -11.02 -23.58 12.33
C LEU A 241 -11.66 -22.20 12.18
N ARG A 242 -12.09 -21.81 10.96
CA ARG A 242 -12.76 -20.54 10.69
C ARG A 242 -14.01 -20.34 11.57
N LYS A 243 -14.87 -21.36 11.70
CA LYS A 243 -16.03 -21.30 12.61
C LYS A 243 -15.63 -21.12 14.07
N ALA A 244 -14.54 -21.77 14.51
CA ALA A 244 -14.04 -21.60 15.87
C ALA A 244 -13.47 -20.19 16.10
N VAL A 245 -12.78 -19.63 15.10
CA VAL A 245 -12.25 -18.27 15.13
C VAL A 245 -13.37 -17.23 15.30
N TYR A 246 -14.49 -17.38 14.59
CA TYR A 246 -15.63 -16.47 14.75
C TYR A 246 -16.26 -16.51 16.15
N LYS A 247 -16.14 -17.62 16.88
CA LYS A 247 -16.72 -17.81 18.22
C LYS A 247 -15.81 -17.38 19.37
N MET A 248 -14.62 -16.82 19.07
CA MET A 248 -13.73 -16.30 20.11
C MET A 248 -14.29 -14.99 20.71
N PRO A 249 -14.28 -14.83 22.04
CA PRO A 249 -14.75 -13.61 22.70
C PRO A 249 -13.72 -12.49 22.53
N THR A 250 -14.09 -11.46 21.77
CA THR A 250 -13.20 -10.35 21.41
C THR A 250 -13.83 -8.99 21.64
N GLU A 251 -15.00 -8.90 22.27
CA GLU A 251 -15.79 -7.66 22.41
C GLU A 251 -15.04 -6.58 23.19
N SER A 252 -14.21 -6.97 24.17
CA SER A 252 -13.41 -6.06 24.99
C SER A 252 -11.98 -5.84 24.48
N ASP A 253 -11.59 -6.51 23.40
CA ASP A 253 -10.23 -6.44 22.88
C ASP A 253 -9.93 -5.11 22.18
N ASP A 254 -8.68 -4.65 22.29
CA ASP A 254 -8.19 -3.49 21.52
C ASP A 254 -8.18 -3.79 20.02
N SER A 255 -8.78 -2.87 19.23
CA SER A 255 -8.97 -3.02 17.77
C SER A 255 -7.66 -3.17 16.98
N SER A 256 -6.55 -2.64 17.51
CA SER A 256 -5.24 -2.57 16.87
C SER A 256 -4.21 -3.58 17.41
N LYS A 257 -4.38 -4.07 18.64
CA LYS A 257 -3.42 -4.97 19.30
C LYS A 257 -3.88 -6.43 19.37
N SER A 258 -5.18 -6.71 19.25
CA SER A 258 -5.66 -8.09 19.35
C SER A 258 -5.50 -8.86 18.04
N VAL A 259 -4.65 -9.90 18.08
CA VAL A 259 -4.45 -10.84 16.97
C VAL A 259 -5.73 -11.61 16.66
N ALA A 260 -6.48 -12.02 17.68
CA ALA A 260 -7.72 -12.78 17.52
C ALA A 260 -8.78 -11.96 16.75
N LEU A 261 -8.99 -10.71 17.17
CA LEU A 261 -9.92 -9.79 16.50
C LEU A 261 -9.43 -9.41 15.09
N ALA A 262 -8.13 -9.19 14.92
CA ALA A 262 -7.56 -8.90 13.60
C ALA A 262 -7.75 -10.08 12.63
N LEU A 263 -7.59 -11.32 13.09
CA LEU A 263 -7.84 -12.51 12.29
C LEU A 263 -9.34 -12.68 11.96
N GLN A 264 -10.23 -12.46 12.93
CA GLN A 264 -11.68 -12.45 12.69
C GLN A 264 -12.06 -11.43 11.62
N ARG A 265 -11.48 -10.22 11.65
CA ARG A 265 -11.69 -9.18 10.63
C ARG A 265 -11.27 -9.68 9.25
N VAL A 266 -10.06 -10.24 9.13
CA VAL A 266 -9.56 -10.80 7.85
C VAL A 266 -10.48 -11.91 7.35
N PHE A 267 -10.87 -12.87 8.21
CA PHE A 267 -11.75 -13.97 7.81
C PHE A 267 -13.16 -13.50 7.45
N HIS A 268 -13.69 -12.50 8.15
CA HIS A 268 -14.98 -11.91 7.83
C HIS A 268 -14.93 -11.20 6.46
N GLU A 269 -13.90 -10.37 6.23
CA GLU A 269 -13.72 -9.69 4.95
C GLU A 269 -13.47 -10.67 3.80
N LEU A 270 -12.71 -11.76 3.98
CA LEU A 270 -12.52 -12.80 2.97
C LEU A 270 -13.83 -13.50 2.58
N GLN A 271 -14.82 -13.53 3.48
CA GLN A 271 -16.13 -14.13 3.21
C GLN A 271 -17.09 -13.17 2.49
N PHE A 272 -17.10 -11.89 2.85
CA PHE A 272 -18.12 -10.94 2.38
C PHE A 272 -17.63 -9.87 1.41
N SER A 273 -16.35 -9.49 1.45
CA SER A 273 -15.81 -8.46 0.57
C SER A 273 -15.79 -8.93 -0.88
N ASP A 274 -16.01 -7.99 -1.80
CA ASP A 274 -15.76 -8.16 -3.24
C ASP A 274 -14.39 -7.59 -3.64
N LYS A 275 -13.73 -6.88 -2.71
CA LYS A 275 -12.42 -6.25 -2.93
C LYS A 275 -11.32 -6.98 -2.15
N PRO A 276 -10.06 -6.98 -2.65
CA PRO A 276 -8.92 -7.56 -1.96
C PRO A 276 -8.81 -7.09 -0.51
N VAL A 277 -8.61 -8.04 0.40
CA VAL A 277 -8.68 -7.83 1.85
C VAL A 277 -7.34 -7.35 2.40
N GLY A 278 -7.36 -6.30 3.22
CA GLY A 278 -6.15 -5.74 3.82
C GLY A 278 -5.74 -6.46 5.11
N THR A 279 -4.44 -6.72 5.27
CA THR A 279 -3.87 -7.35 6.48
C THR A 279 -3.14 -6.37 7.43
N LYS A 280 -3.21 -5.05 7.18
CA LYS A 280 -2.48 -4.01 7.93
C LYS A 280 -2.70 -4.04 9.45
N LYS A 281 -3.94 -4.29 9.89
CA LYS A 281 -4.25 -4.40 11.33
C LYS A 281 -3.75 -5.71 11.95
N LEU A 282 -3.63 -6.77 11.14
CA LEU A 282 -3.11 -8.06 11.60
C LEU A 282 -1.60 -7.96 11.83
N THR A 283 -0.83 -7.44 10.86
CA THR A 283 0.62 -7.23 11.01
C THR A 283 0.92 -6.34 12.23
N LYS A 284 0.19 -5.23 12.39
CA LYS A 284 0.31 -4.36 13.57
C LYS A 284 0.02 -5.07 14.90
N SER A 285 -0.94 -6.01 14.93
CA SER A 285 -1.26 -6.79 16.14
C SER A 285 -0.16 -7.79 16.55
N PHE A 286 0.72 -8.15 15.63
CA PHE A 286 1.93 -8.94 15.94
C PHE A 286 3.09 -8.07 16.48
N GLY A 287 2.93 -6.75 16.47
CA GLY A 287 4.00 -5.81 16.81
C GLY A 287 4.99 -5.58 15.68
N TRP A 288 4.65 -6.00 14.45
CA TRP A 288 5.47 -5.69 13.28
C TRP A 288 5.27 -4.23 12.90
N GLU A 289 6.35 -3.46 12.87
CA GLU A 289 6.35 -2.12 12.30
C GLU A 289 6.40 -2.19 10.76
N THR A 290 6.19 -1.06 10.09
CA THR A 290 6.14 -0.99 8.61
C THR A 290 7.42 -1.53 7.96
N LEU A 291 8.58 -1.40 8.62
CA LEU A 291 9.85 -1.96 8.14
C LEU A 291 9.92 -3.47 8.31
N ASP A 292 9.38 -4.01 9.40
CA ASP A 292 9.38 -5.46 9.67
C ASP A 292 8.51 -6.22 8.67
N SER A 293 7.46 -5.58 8.11
CA SER A 293 6.66 -6.19 7.03
C SER A 293 7.42 -6.39 5.71
N PHE A 294 8.64 -5.87 5.58
CA PHE A 294 9.55 -6.15 4.47
C PHE A 294 10.54 -7.29 4.77
N MET A 295 10.58 -7.80 6.02
CA MET A 295 11.40 -8.95 6.39
C MET A 295 10.60 -10.24 6.27
N GLN A 296 11.15 -11.25 5.60
CA GLN A 296 10.53 -12.57 5.52
C GLN A 296 10.79 -13.33 6.82
N HIS A 297 9.72 -13.66 7.54
CA HIS A 297 9.78 -14.55 8.70
C HIS A 297 9.64 -16.01 8.26
N ASP A 298 10.16 -16.93 9.08
CA ASP A 298 9.91 -18.36 8.88
C ASP A 298 8.40 -18.64 9.01
N VAL A 299 7.81 -19.20 7.95
CA VAL A 299 6.37 -19.55 7.90
C VAL A 299 5.99 -20.49 9.04
N GLN A 300 6.89 -21.40 9.42
CA GLN A 300 6.65 -22.35 10.51
C GLN A 300 6.57 -21.62 11.85
N GLU A 301 7.51 -20.72 12.14
CA GLU A 301 7.49 -19.93 13.37
C GLU A 301 6.24 -19.06 13.44
N PHE A 302 5.90 -18.39 12.33
CA PHE A 302 4.70 -17.56 12.26
C PHE A 302 3.42 -18.38 12.49
N LEU A 303 3.29 -19.56 11.85
CA LEU A 303 2.14 -20.44 12.04
C LEU A 303 2.00 -20.88 13.51
N ARG A 304 3.09 -21.29 14.15
CA ARG A 304 3.08 -21.73 15.55
C ARG A 304 2.68 -20.59 16.48
N VAL A 305 3.28 -19.41 16.31
CA VAL A 305 2.94 -18.23 17.12
C VAL A 305 1.46 -17.85 16.93
N LEU A 306 0.93 -17.94 15.71
CA LEU A 306 -0.48 -17.67 15.44
C LEU A 306 -1.38 -18.72 16.11
N LEU A 307 -1.11 -20.02 15.92
CA LEU A 307 -1.90 -21.10 16.52
C LEU A 307 -1.86 -21.05 18.06
N ASP A 308 -0.71 -20.77 18.67
CA ASP A 308 -0.57 -20.65 20.12
C ASP A 308 -1.39 -19.46 20.67
N LYS A 309 -1.36 -18.31 19.98
CA LYS A 309 -2.18 -17.14 20.35
C LYS A 309 -3.67 -17.44 20.24
N LEU A 310 -4.09 -18.17 19.20
CA LEU A 310 -5.48 -18.59 19.03
C LEU A 310 -5.90 -19.59 20.10
N GLU A 311 -5.10 -20.62 20.36
CA GLU A 311 -5.39 -21.62 21.39
C GLU A 311 -5.53 -20.94 22.77
N SER A 312 -4.60 -20.05 23.11
CA SER A 312 -4.64 -19.29 24.36
C SER A 312 -5.92 -18.48 24.50
N LYS A 313 -6.39 -17.83 23.41
CA LYS A 313 -7.63 -17.05 23.40
C LYS A 313 -8.90 -17.93 23.44
N MET A 314 -8.83 -19.16 22.92
CA MET A 314 -9.94 -20.12 22.92
C MET A 314 -10.11 -20.84 24.28
N LYS A 315 -9.13 -20.79 25.19
CA LYS A 315 -9.22 -21.41 26.52
C LYS A 315 -10.37 -20.82 27.33
N GLY A 316 -11.17 -21.68 27.97
CA GLY A 316 -12.34 -21.27 28.75
C GLY A 316 -13.57 -20.89 27.91
N THR A 317 -13.56 -21.18 26.60
CA THR A 317 -14.68 -20.89 25.69
C THR A 317 -15.35 -22.18 25.18
N CYS A 318 -16.47 -22.06 24.46
CA CYS A 318 -17.12 -23.22 23.84
C CYS A 318 -16.32 -23.89 22.70
N VAL A 319 -15.22 -23.28 22.27
CA VAL A 319 -14.34 -23.77 21.20
C VAL A 319 -12.94 -24.11 21.70
N GLU A 320 -12.78 -24.27 23.02
CA GLU A 320 -11.52 -24.72 23.64
C GLU A 320 -11.03 -26.05 23.04
N GLY A 321 -9.72 -26.15 22.83
CA GLY A 321 -9.08 -27.35 22.31
C GLY A 321 -9.27 -27.60 20.81
N THR A 322 -9.89 -26.67 20.06
CA THR A 322 -10.07 -26.81 18.61
C THR A 322 -8.73 -26.93 17.87
N VAL A 323 -7.74 -26.11 18.24
CA VAL A 323 -6.40 -26.12 17.62
C VAL A 323 -5.71 -27.48 17.83
N PRO A 324 -5.53 -27.99 19.06
CA PRO A 324 -5.01 -29.34 19.28
C PRO A 324 -5.83 -30.42 18.56
N LYS A 325 -7.16 -30.33 18.56
CA LYS A 325 -8.02 -31.33 17.91
C LYS A 325 -7.79 -31.44 16.40
N LEU A 326 -7.49 -30.32 15.73
CA LEU A 326 -7.27 -30.26 14.28
C LEU A 326 -5.84 -30.62 13.88
N PHE A 327 -4.85 -30.18 14.65
CA PHE A 327 -3.45 -30.16 14.21
C PHE A 327 -2.51 -31.00 15.10
N GLU A 328 -2.91 -31.43 16.31
CA GLU A 328 -2.03 -32.18 17.22
C GLU A 328 -1.89 -33.65 16.84
N GLY A 329 -0.70 -34.01 16.34
CA GLY A 329 -0.21 -35.37 16.23
C GLY A 329 0.60 -35.81 17.46
N LYS A 330 0.86 -37.11 17.55
CA LYS A 330 1.73 -37.71 18.58
C LYS A 330 2.78 -38.60 17.95
N MET A 331 4.02 -38.44 18.35
CA MET A 331 5.13 -39.30 17.97
C MET A 331 5.85 -39.84 19.21
N VAL A 332 6.54 -40.95 19.05
CA VAL A 332 7.33 -41.60 20.11
C VAL A 332 8.78 -41.63 19.66
N SER A 333 9.60 -40.86 20.37
CA SER A 333 11.06 -40.92 20.25
C SER A 333 11.57 -42.05 21.15
N PHE A 334 12.33 -42.98 20.60
CA PHE A 334 12.87 -44.11 21.35
C PHE A 334 14.39 -44.20 21.22
N ILE A 335 15.03 -44.69 22.27
CA ILE A 335 16.44 -45.06 22.32
C ILE A 335 16.50 -46.45 22.92
N GLU A 336 17.09 -47.40 22.18
CA GLU A 336 17.19 -48.80 22.58
C GLU A 336 18.66 -49.24 22.52
N CYS A 337 19.24 -49.62 23.66
CA CYS A 337 20.63 -50.05 23.73
C CYS A 337 20.80 -51.44 23.11
N LYS A 338 21.87 -51.66 22.35
CA LYS A 338 22.11 -52.94 21.64
C LYS A 338 22.58 -54.07 22.57
N ASN A 339 23.40 -53.71 23.56
CA ASN A 339 24.14 -54.67 24.37
C ASN A 339 23.54 -54.89 25.77
N ILE A 340 22.52 -54.09 26.13
CA ILE A 340 21.84 -54.14 27.43
C ILE A 340 20.34 -53.96 27.25
N ASP A 341 19.54 -54.55 28.15
CA ASP A 341 18.08 -54.41 28.15
C ASP A 341 17.67 -53.06 28.77
N TYR A 342 17.97 -51.98 28.05
CA TYR A 342 17.61 -50.62 28.41
C TYR A 342 16.94 -49.92 27.22
N LYS A 343 15.73 -49.42 27.46
CA LYS A 343 14.94 -48.67 26.48
C LYS A 343 14.37 -47.40 27.11
N SER A 344 14.65 -46.27 26.49
CA SER A 344 14.05 -44.98 26.82
C SER A 344 13.05 -44.60 25.74
N THR A 345 11.82 -44.29 26.13
CA THR A 345 10.78 -43.82 25.20
C THR A 345 10.15 -42.54 25.71
N ARG A 346 10.01 -41.55 24.84
CA ARG A 346 9.36 -40.27 25.14
C ARG A 346 8.27 -40.00 24.11
N VAL A 347 7.07 -39.70 24.59
CA VAL A 347 5.95 -39.25 23.74
C VAL A 347 6.04 -37.74 23.59
N GLU A 348 6.03 -37.26 22.35
CA GLU A 348 6.08 -35.85 21.99
C GLU A 348 4.88 -35.50 21.11
N THR A 349 4.32 -34.30 21.30
CA THR A 349 3.26 -33.76 20.46
C THR A 349 3.87 -32.91 19.34
N PHE A 350 3.20 -32.87 18.20
CA PHE A 350 3.60 -32.03 17.07
C PHE A 350 2.38 -31.41 16.38
N TYR A 351 2.59 -30.25 15.77
CA TYR A 351 1.59 -29.52 14.98
C TYR A 351 1.94 -29.50 13.48
N ASP A 352 3.18 -29.86 13.17
CA ASP A 352 3.76 -29.86 11.84
C ASP A 352 4.84 -30.95 11.76
N ILE A 353 5.14 -31.43 10.55
CA ILE A 353 6.22 -32.38 10.27
C ILE A 353 7.16 -31.76 9.25
N GLN A 354 8.45 -31.74 9.57
CA GLN A 354 9.51 -31.30 8.68
C GLN A 354 10.06 -32.50 7.91
N LEU A 355 9.92 -32.48 6.58
CA LEU A 355 10.42 -33.54 5.71
C LEU A 355 11.73 -33.11 5.06
N ASN A 356 12.76 -33.93 5.24
CA ASN A 356 14.00 -33.78 4.51
C ASN A 356 13.77 -34.15 3.03
N ILE A 357 14.15 -33.26 2.13
CA ILE A 357 14.02 -33.47 0.68
C ILE A 357 15.36 -33.80 0.01
N LYS A 358 16.49 -33.56 0.69
CA LYS A 358 17.81 -33.70 0.09
C LYS A 358 18.09 -35.17 -0.22
N GLY A 359 18.24 -35.48 -1.51
CA GLY A 359 18.46 -36.85 -1.98
C GLY A 359 17.23 -37.75 -1.89
N LYS A 360 16.02 -37.18 -1.76
CA LYS A 360 14.73 -37.89 -1.75
C LYS A 360 13.89 -37.50 -2.96
N LYS A 361 13.16 -38.45 -3.54
CA LYS A 361 12.33 -38.22 -4.73
C LYS A 361 10.90 -37.81 -4.41
N ASN A 362 10.34 -38.31 -3.31
CA ASN A 362 8.92 -38.13 -2.98
C ASN A 362 8.66 -38.22 -1.46
N ILE A 363 7.42 -37.92 -1.08
CA ILE A 363 6.92 -37.99 0.30
C ILE A 363 7.20 -39.37 0.93
N THR A 364 6.98 -40.46 0.20
CA THR A 364 7.15 -41.83 0.73
C THR A 364 8.59 -42.11 1.17
N GLU A 365 9.57 -41.67 0.36
CA GLU A 365 10.99 -41.79 0.69
C GLU A 365 11.37 -40.91 1.90
N SER A 366 10.84 -39.69 1.99
CA SER A 366 11.10 -38.79 3.12
C SER A 366 10.49 -39.28 4.43
N PHE A 367 9.26 -39.82 4.42
CA PHE A 367 8.69 -40.45 5.61
C PHE A 367 9.43 -41.73 6.01
N GLY A 368 9.89 -42.52 5.03
CA GLY A 368 10.72 -43.69 5.29
C GLY A 368 12.07 -43.32 5.94
N ASP A 369 12.67 -42.21 5.52
CA ASP A 369 13.86 -41.63 6.16
C ASP A 369 13.57 -41.11 7.57
N TYR A 370 12.41 -40.47 7.76
CA TYR A 370 12.00 -39.90 9.04
C TYR A 370 11.88 -40.95 10.15
N ILE A 371 11.36 -42.14 9.84
CA ILE A 371 11.22 -43.24 10.81
C ILE A 371 12.44 -44.17 10.88
N LYS A 372 13.48 -43.91 10.08
CA LYS A 372 14.67 -44.75 10.05
C LYS A 372 15.46 -44.56 11.35
N ALA A 373 15.75 -45.67 12.03
CA ALA A 373 16.59 -45.63 13.22
C ALA A 373 18.04 -45.25 12.88
N GLU A 374 18.58 -44.30 13.62
CA GLU A 374 19.98 -43.90 13.64
C GLU A 374 20.74 -44.80 14.62
N VAL A 375 21.91 -45.28 14.20
CA VAL A 375 22.80 -46.05 15.07
C VAL A 375 23.75 -45.10 15.77
N LEU A 376 23.70 -45.11 17.10
CA LEU A 376 24.61 -44.38 17.98
C LEU A 376 25.78 -45.31 18.34
N ASP A 377 26.91 -45.14 17.68
CA ASP A 377 28.15 -45.90 17.91
C ASP A 377 29.40 -44.98 17.92
N GLY A 378 30.57 -45.57 18.14
CA GLY A 378 31.85 -44.85 18.12
C GLY A 378 31.92 -43.73 19.17
N ASP A 379 32.14 -42.50 18.73
CA ASP A 379 32.20 -41.30 19.58
C ASP A 379 30.80 -40.75 19.91
N ASN A 380 29.74 -41.22 19.23
CA ASN A 380 28.35 -40.78 19.40
C ASN A 380 27.51 -41.71 20.30
N LYS A 381 28.16 -42.51 21.17
CA LYS A 381 27.48 -43.45 22.08
C LYS A 381 26.49 -42.74 23.00
N TYR A 382 25.40 -43.43 23.33
CA TYR A 382 24.37 -42.93 24.22
C TYR A 382 24.77 -43.09 25.70
N ASP A 383 24.63 -42.04 26.50
CA ASP A 383 24.80 -42.12 27.95
C ASP A 383 23.53 -42.68 28.61
N ALA A 384 23.58 -43.96 28.97
CA ALA A 384 22.49 -44.67 29.64
C ALA A 384 22.53 -44.52 31.18
N GLY A 385 23.17 -43.46 31.71
CA GLY A 385 23.20 -43.15 33.14
C GLY A 385 23.99 -44.19 33.94
N GLU A 386 23.30 -45.06 34.68
CA GLU A 386 23.94 -46.11 35.50
C GLU A 386 24.74 -47.12 34.66
N HIS A 387 24.43 -47.25 33.36
CA HIS A 387 25.11 -48.16 32.44
C HIS A 387 26.22 -47.50 31.61
N GLY A 388 26.47 -46.20 31.79
CA GLY A 388 27.46 -45.42 31.05
C GLY A 388 27.20 -45.35 29.54
N LEU A 389 28.27 -45.09 28.77
CA LEU A 389 28.21 -44.95 27.31
C LEU A 389 27.98 -46.29 26.61
N GLN A 390 26.87 -46.40 25.87
CA GLN A 390 26.42 -47.62 25.20
C GLN A 390 26.14 -47.38 23.71
N ASP A 391 26.35 -48.42 22.92
CA ASP A 391 25.88 -48.44 21.54
C ASP A 391 24.36 -48.61 21.56
N ALA A 392 23.63 -47.74 20.84
CA ALA A 392 22.18 -47.71 20.88
C ALA A 392 21.58 -47.40 19.50
N GLU A 393 20.28 -47.63 19.35
CA GLU A 393 19.49 -47.20 18.20
C GLU A 393 18.52 -46.13 18.66
N LYS A 394 18.57 -44.97 18.00
CA LYS A 394 17.67 -43.85 18.25
C LYS A 394 16.74 -43.70 17.05
N GLY A 395 15.44 -43.65 17.28
CA GLY A 395 14.47 -43.48 16.21
C GLY A 395 13.22 -42.75 16.66
N VAL A 396 12.39 -42.41 15.69
CA VAL A 396 11.08 -41.79 15.90
C VAL A 396 10.04 -42.63 15.17
N ILE A 397 8.89 -42.87 15.80
CA ILE A 397 7.76 -43.53 15.17
C ILE A 397 6.46 -42.77 15.48
N PHE A 398 5.55 -42.67 14.53
CA PHE A 398 4.30 -41.95 14.73
C PHE A 398 3.32 -42.80 15.53
N SER A 399 2.73 -42.21 16.57
CA SER A 399 1.65 -42.84 17.32
C SER A 399 0.28 -42.47 16.77
N ARG A 400 0.09 -41.22 16.32
CA ARG A 400 -1.16 -40.70 15.77
C ARG A 400 -0.87 -39.52 14.84
N PHE A 401 -1.54 -39.48 13.69
CA PHE A 401 -1.55 -38.31 12.81
C PHE A 401 -2.79 -37.42 13.05
N PRO A 402 -2.66 -36.08 12.92
CA PRO A 402 -3.76 -35.15 13.09
C PRO A 402 -4.75 -35.17 11.91
N PRO A 403 -6.00 -34.71 12.09
CA PRO A 403 -6.95 -34.56 10.99
C PRO A 403 -6.49 -33.61 9.86
N VAL A 404 -5.81 -32.52 10.21
CA VAL A 404 -5.15 -31.60 9.26
C VAL A 404 -3.64 -31.71 9.46
N LEU A 405 -2.94 -32.11 8.41
CA LEU A 405 -1.52 -32.40 8.44
C LEU A 405 -0.74 -31.33 7.67
N HIS A 406 0.13 -30.62 8.38
CA HIS A 406 1.08 -29.67 7.82
C HIS A 406 2.43 -30.34 7.58
N LEU A 407 2.86 -30.41 6.32
CA LEU A 407 4.15 -30.94 5.92
C LEU A 407 5.03 -29.80 5.39
N HIS A 408 6.08 -29.45 6.13
CA HIS A 408 7.08 -28.50 5.70
C HIS A 408 8.19 -29.24 4.93
N LEU A 409 8.43 -28.84 3.70
CA LEU A 409 9.51 -29.36 2.88
C LEU A 409 10.75 -28.52 3.17
N MET A 410 11.82 -29.15 3.68
CA MET A 410 13.05 -28.46 4.11
C MET A 410 13.89 -27.99 2.92
N ARG A 411 13.32 -27.11 2.08
CA ARG A 411 13.96 -26.47 0.93
C ARG A 411 14.93 -25.37 1.33
N PHE A 412 14.73 -24.76 2.49
CA PHE A 412 15.61 -23.71 3.01
C PHE A 412 16.45 -24.32 4.12
N GLN A 413 17.76 -24.36 3.94
CA GLN A 413 18.69 -24.80 4.99
C GLN A 413 19.90 -23.89 5.04
N TYR A 414 20.43 -23.70 6.24
CA TYR A 414 21.68 -22.98 6.43
C TYR A 414 22.85 -23.85 5.99
N ASP A 415 23.66 -23.35 5.06
CA ASP A 415 24.91 -24.00 4.65
C ASP A 415 26.08 -23.38 5.43
N PRO A 416 26.70 -24.13 6.37
CA PRO A 416 27.79 -23.62 7.20
C PRO A 416 29.08 -23.37 6.41
N ILE A 417 29.22 -23.92 5.19
CA ILE A 417 30.41 -23.69 4.36
C ILE A 417 30.35 -22.30 3.72
N THR A 418 29.17 -21.91 3.23
CA THR A 418 28.96 -20.62 2.58
C THR A 418 28.48 -19.52 3.54
N ASP A 419 28.23 -19.86 4.80
CA ASP A 419 27.65 -18.99 5.83
C ASP A 419 26.38 -18.26 5.34
N CYS A 420 25.56 -18.97 4.58
CA CYS A 420 24.37 -18.44 3.92
C CYS A 420 23.26 -19.50 3.94
N SER A 421 22.01 -19.06 4.05
CA SER A 421 20.88 -19.93 3.74
C SER A 421 20.90 -20.27 2.25
N VAL A 422 20.66 -21.53 1.89
CA VAL A 422 20.53 -21.99 0.49
C VAL A 422 19.14 -22.57 0.24
N LYS A 423 18.58 -22.32 -0.95
CA LYS A 423 17.32 -22.93 -1.42
C LYS A 423 17.60 -24.17 -2.27
N PHE A 424 17.05 -25.30 -1.87
CA PHE A 424 17.07 -26.55 -2.64
C PHE A 424 15.88 -26.58 -3.61
N ASN A 425 16.21 -26.47 -4.89
CA ASN A 425 15.26 -26.51 -5.99
C ASN A 425 15.14 -27.88 -6.64
N ASP A 426 15.68 -28.94 -6.01
CA ASP A 426 15.61 -30.31 -6.50
C ASP A 426 14.16 -30.75 -6.68
N ARG A 427 13.94 -31.62 -7.68
CA ARG A 427 12.63 -32.17 -8.00
C ARG A 427 12.18 -33.11 -6.87
N PHE A 428 11.05 -32.79 -6.24
CA PHE A 428 10.43 -33.55 -5.16
C PHE A 428 8.93 -33.69 -5.42
N GLU A 429 8.48 -34.93 -5.61
CA GLU A 429 7.11 -35.26 -5.98
C GLU A 429 6.22 -35.42 -4.75
N PHE A 430 4.97 -34.96 -4.87
CA PHE A 430 3.93 -35.16 -3.88
C PHE A 430 2.61 -35.49 -4.58
N ASP A 431 1.90 -36.48 -4.03
CA ASP A 431 0.68 -37.00 -4.63
C ASP A 431 -0.56 -36.32 -4.07
N GLU A 432 -1.63 -36.27 -4.87
CA GLU A 432 -2.93 -35.77 -4.40
C GLU A 432 -3.49 -36.60 -3.24
N LYS A 433 -3.15 -37.90 -3.19
CA LYS A 433 -3.55 -38.81 -2.12
C LYS A 433 -2.34 -39.54 -1.57
N VAL A 434 -2.23 -39.56 -0.24
CA VAL A 434 -1.13 -40.23 0.46
C VAL A 434 -1.69 -41.17 1.54
N CYS A 435 -1.14 -42.39 1.61
CA CYS A 435 -1.42 -43.34 2.67
C CYS A 435 -0.28 -43.33 3.68
N LEU A 436 -0.55 -42.90 4.91
CA LEU A 436 0.43 -42.82 5.99
C LEU A 436 0.35 -43.98 7.00
N ASN A 437 -0.54 -44.95 6.77
CA ASN A 437 -0.66 -46.16 7.60
C ASN A 437 0.67 -46.89 7.86
N PRO A 438 1.60 -47.04 6.88
CA PRO A 438 2.85 -47.76 7.10
C PRO A 438 3.79 -47.13 8.14
N TYR A 439 3.59 -45.85 8.47
CA TYR A 439 4.47 -45.09 9.37
C TYR A 439 3.94 -45.02 10.81
N LEU A 440 2.77 -45.60 11.07
CA LEU A 440 2.17 -45.67 12.41
C LEU A 440 2.71 -46.87 13.19
N GLN A 441 2.98 -46.67 14.49
CA GLN A 441 3.38 -47.73 15.41
C GLN A 441 2.32 -48.83 15.53
N LYS A 442 1.04 -48.43 15.52
CA LYS A 442 -0.12 -49.32 15.55
C LYS A 442 -1.15 -48.80 14.56
N PRO A 443 -1.83 -49.67 13.80
CA PRO A 443 -2.95 -49.26 12.97
C PRO A 443 -4.03 -48.59 13.83
N GLU A 444 -4.56 -47.47 13.35
CA GLU A 444 -5.70 -46.78 13.96
C GLU A 444 -7.02 -47.39 13.48
N GLU A 445 -8.12 -47.06 14.16
CA GLU A 445 -9.47 -47.50 13.77
C GLU A 445 -9.90 -46.96 12.41
N THR A 446 -9.46 -45.74 12.08
CA THR A 446 -9.68 -45.12 10.77
C THR A 446 -8.39 -45.16 9.97
N SER A 447 -8.50 -45.33 8.65
CA SER A 447 -7.33 -45.30 7.77
C SER A 447 -6.64 -43.93 7.83
N ALA A 448 -5.32 -43.90 7.88
CA ALA A 448 -4.51 -42.69 7.75
C ALA A 448 -4.32 -42.33 6.26
N ASP A 449 -5.42 -42.27 5.52
CA ASP A 449 -5.47 -41.80 4.14
C ASP A 449 -5.78 -40.31 4.13
N TYR A 450 -5.02 -39.56 3.33
CA TYR A 450 -5.06 -38.12 3.28
C TYR A 450 -5.20 -37.62 1.85
N THR A 451 -6.02 -36.58 1.68
CA THR A 451 -6.19 -35.85 0.42
C THR A 451 -5.53 -34.47 0.53
N LEU A 452 -4.77 -34.10 -0.49
CA LEU A 452 -4.09 -32.81 -0.60
C LEU A 452 -5.11 -31.67 -0.68
N HIS A 453 -4.95 -30.67 0.18
CA HIS A 453 -5.85 -29.53 0.31
C HIS A 453 -5.20 -28.23 -0.16
N ALA A 454 -3.94 -27.99 0.21
CA ALA A 454 -3.21 -26.78 -0.18
C ALA A 454 -1.73 -27.06 -0.48
N VAL A 455 -1.18 -26.29 -1.42
CA VAL A 455 0.22 -26.30 -1.85
C VAL A 455 0.75 -24.87 -1.79
N LEU A 456 1.61 -24.58 -0.83
CA LEU A 456 2.25 -23.28 -0.68
C LEU A 456 3.56 -23.29 -1.47
N VAL A 457 3.72 -22.31 -2.35
CA VAL A 457 4.77 -22.27 -3.36
C VAL A 457 5.57 -20.99 -3.22
N HIS A 458 6.88 -21.11 -3.38
CA HIS A 458 7.80 -19.98 -3.38
C HIS A 458 8.57 -19.94 -4.70
N SER A 459 8.50 -18.81 -5.38
CA SER A 459 9.23 -18.52 -6.61
C SER A 459 10.33 -17.50 -6.36
N GLY A 460 11.59 -17.87 -6.60
CA GLY A 460 12.75 -17.01 -6.32
C GLY A 460 13.78 -17.69 -5.43
N ASP A 461 14.68 -16.90 -4.88
CA ASP A 461 15.80 -17.35 -4.05
C ASP A 461 15.63 -16.93 -2.58
N ASN A 462 16.67 -17.08 -1.75
CA ASN A 462 16.57 -16.75 -0.33
C ASN A 462 16.58 -15.26 -0.01
N HIS A 463 17.00 -14.41 -0.94
CA HIS A 463 17.12 -12.97 -0.74
C HIS A 463 15.88 -12.23 -1.25
N GLY A 464 15.11 -12.86 -2.13
CA GLY A 464 13.87 -12.34 -2.63
C GLY A 464 13.08 -13.37 -3.42
N GLY A 465 11.77 -13.32 -3.25
CA GLY A 465 10.88 -14.16 -4.02
C GLY A 465 9.42 -13.88 -3.70
N HIS A 466 8.57 -14.59 -4.42
CA HIS A 466 7.13 -14.42 -4.42
C HIS A 466 6.46 -15.68 -3.89
N TYR A 467 5.48 -15.49 -3.00
CA TYR A 467 4.76 -16.60 -2.38
C TYR A 467 3.33 -16.63 -2.89
N VAL A 468 2.91 -17.81 -3.34
CA VAL A 468 1.54 -18.07 -3.79
C VAL A 468 1.05 -19.36 -3.16
N VAL A 469 -0.27 -19.52 -3.08
CA VAL A 469 -0.86 -20.77 -2.61
C VAL A 469 -1.91 -21.31 -3.57
N PHE A 470 -1.85 -22.60 -3.83
CA PHE A 470 -2.87 -23.33 -4.55
C PHE A 470 -3.74 -24.06 -3.54
N ILE A 471 -5.05 -23.89 -3.62
CA ILE A 471 -5.99 -24.50 -2.67
C ILE A 471 -7.12 -25.16 -3.44
N ASN A 472 -7.56 -26.32 -2.95
CA ASN A 472 -8.80 -27.00 -3.34
C ASN A 472 -9.83 -26.79 -2.21
N PRO A 473 -10.57 -25.65 -2.19
CA PRO A 473 -11.28 -25.18 -1.00
C PRO A 473 -12.35 -26.13 -0.47
N LYS A 474 -12.99 -26.88 -1.37
CA LYS A 474 -14.08 -27.82 -1.04
C LYS A 474 -13.61 -29.28 -1.00
N GLY A 475 -12.33 -29.55 -1.30
CA GLY A 475 -11.82 -30.91 -1.43
C GLY A 475 -12.46 -31.69 -2.58
N ASP A 476 -12.93 -31.00 -3.63
CA ASP A 476 -13.66 -31.59 -4.77
C ASP A 476 -12.81 -31.70 -6.04
N GLY A 477 -11.54 -31.28 -5.97
CA GLY A 477 -10.56 -31.34 -7.06
C GLY A 477 -10.51 -30.07 -7.90
N ARG A 478 -11.31 -29.05 -7.56
CA ARG A 478 -11.29 -27.75 -8.25
C ARG A 478 -10.30 -26.81 -7.58
N TRP A 479 -9.14 -26.65 -8.21
CA TRP A 479 -8.04 -25.86 -7.69
C TRP A 479 -8.17 -24.38 -8.04
N CYS A 480 -7.79 -23.54 -7.09
CA CYS A 480 -7.63 -22.10 -7.28
C CYS A 480 -6.23 -21.67 -6.85
N LYS A 481 -5.59 -20.82 -7.65
CA LYS A 481 -4.34 -20.13 -7.33
C LYS A 481 -4.69 -18.81 -6.66
N PHE A 482 -4.24 -18.64 -5.43
CA PHE A 482 -4.33 -17.41 -4.65
C PHE A 482 -2.99 -16.70 -4.72
N ASP A 483 -2.93 -15.69 -5.57
CA ASP A 483 -1.76 -14.87 -5.85
C ASP A 483 -2.04 -13.46 -5.33
N ASP A 484 -1.84 -13.28 -4.02
CA ASP A 484 -2.23 -12.07 -3.29
C ASP A 484 -3.66 -11.60 -3.61
N ASP A 485 -3.83 -10.47 -4.30
CA ASP A 485 -5.12 -9.86 -4.61
C ASP A 485 -5.83 -10.54 -5.80
N VAL A 486 -5.09 -11.31 -6.58
CA VAL A 486 -5.55 -12.03 -7.78
C VAL A 486 -5.81 -13.50 -7.43
N VAL A 487 -7.07 -13.90 -7.50
CA VAL A 487 -7.48 -15.31 -7.38
C VAL A 487 -7.94 -15.81 -8.74
N SER A 488 -7.43 -16.96 -9.15
CA SER A 488 -7.75 -17.57 -10.43
C SER A 488 -7.97 -19.08 -10.30
N ARG A 489 -8.80 -19.65 -11.18
CA ARG A 489 -8.89 -21.11 -11.32
C ARG A 489 -7.65 -21.64 -12.03
N CYS A 490 -7.22 -22.83 -11.62
CA CYS A 490 -6.06 -23.51 -12.16
C CYS A 490 -6.34 -25.01 -12.28
N THR A 491 -5.55 -25.71 -13.10
CA THR A 491 -5.66 -27.15 -13.25
C THR A 491 -4.95 -27.89 -12.12
N ARG A 492 -5.18 -29.20 -12.02
CA ARG A 492 -4.48 -30.07 -11.08
C ARG A 492 -2.97 -30.07 -11.35
N GLU A 493 -2.58 -30.13 -12.61
CA GLU A 493 -1.18 -30.15 -13.05
C GLU A 493 -0.47 -28.85 -12.65
N GLU A 494 -1.15 -27.70 -12.74
CA GLU A 494 -0.63 -26.41 -12.29
C GLU A 494 -0.44 -26.33 -10.78
N ALA A 495 -1.37 -26.91 -10.01
CA ALA A 495 -1.29 -26.91 -8.55
C ALA A 495 -0.26 -27.92 -8.00
N ILE A 496 -0.05 -29.05 -8.68
CA ILE A 496 0.74 -30.18 -8.17
C ILE A 496 2.02 -30.35 -9.01
N ASP A 497 1.87 -30.83 -10.24
CA ASP A 497 2.98 -31.32 -11.07
C ASP A 497 3.99 -30.22 -11.41
N HIS A 498 3.53 -29.01 -11.69
CA HIS A 498 4.38 -27.85 -11.96
C HIS A 498 5.15 -27.34 -10.75
N ASN A 499 4.82 -27.80 -9.53
CA ASN A 499 5.41 -27.34 -8.27
C ASN A 499 6.39 -28.33 -7.63
N PHE A 500 6.73 -29.43 -8.31
CA PHE A 500 7.73 -30.39 -7.84
C PHE A 500 9.15 -29.82 -7.77
N GLY A 501 9.45 -28.77 -8.54
CA GLY A 501 10.80 -28.24 -8.72
C GLY A 501 11.59 -29.01 -9.78
N GLY A 502 12.91 -28.84 -9.79
CA GLY A 502 13.83 -29.32 -10.81
C GLY A 502 14.46 -28.19 -11.62
N HIS A 503 15.54 -28.51 -12.34
CA HIS A 503 16.08 -27.67 -13.40
C HIS A 503 15.73 -28.33 -14.74
N ASP A 504 15.00 -27.64 -15.60
CA ASP A 504 14.82 -28.09 -16.98
C ASP A 504 16.15 -27.88 -17.71
N GLU A 505 16.87 -28.96 -18.02
CA GLU A 505 18.14 -28.91 -18.76
C GLU A 505 17.94 -28.47 -20.24
N ASP A 506 16.70 -28.50 -20.75
CA ASP A 506 16.37 -28.21 -22.14
C ASP A 506 15.98 -26.74 -22.43
N LEU A 507 15.86 -25.86 -21.43
CA LEU A 507 15.52 -24.43 -21.62
C LEU A 507 16.62 -23.48 -21.13
N ASN A 508 17.42 -22.97 -22.07
CA ASN A 508 18.41 -21.89 -21.89
C ASN A 508 17.77 -20.49 -21.60
N MET A 509 16.81 -20.33 -20.68
CA MET A 509 16.24 -18.98 -20.37
C MET A 509 15.81 -18.72 -18.91
N THR A 510 16.72 -18.05 -18.21
CA THR A 510 16.72 -17.12 -17.06
C THR A 510 15.48 -16.67 -16.25
N VAL A 511 14.20 -17.04 -16.49
CA VAL A 511 13.07 -16.40 -15.75
C VAL A 511 12.20 -17.34 -14.89
N ARG A 512 12.11 -18.64 -15.20
CA ARG A 512 11.33 -19.62 -14.38
C ARG A 512 12.16 -20.41 -13.37
N HIS A 513 13.45 -20.12 -13.23
CA HIS A 513 14.31 -20.87 -12.33
C HIS A 513 13.88 -20.61 -10.88
N CYS A 514 13.41 -21.67 -10.20
CA CYS A 514 13.17 -21.81 -8.76
C CYS A 514 11.72 -21.61 -8.25
N THR A 515 10.67 -21.93 -9.01
CA THR A 515 9.32 -22.10 -8.43
C THR A 515 9.13 -23.52 -7.89
N ASN A 516 8.80 -23.66 -6.59
CA ASN A 516 8.52 -24.98 -6.00
C ASN A 516 7.71 -24.89 -4.71
N ALA A 517 7.01 -25.98 -4.39
CA ALA A 517 6.28 -26.12 -3.14
C ALA A 517 7.24 -26.21 -1.95
N TYR A 518 7.01 -25.45 -0.89
CA TYR A 518 7.77 -25.51 0.37
C TYR A 518 6.94 -25.99 1.56
N MET A 519 5.61 -25.97 1.45
CA MET A 519 4.70 -26.49 2.47
C MET A 519 3.46 -27.09 1.81
N LEU A 520 3.01 -28.24 2.31
CA LEU A 520 1.83 -28.95 1.85
C LEU A 520 0.85 -29.12 3.01
N VAL A 521 -0.44 -29.03 2.72
CA VAL A 521 -1.52 -29.29 3.68
C VAL A 521 -2.38 -30.43 3.18
N TYR A 522 -2.50 -31.45 4.01
CA TYR A 522 -3.30 -32.64 3.75
C TYR A 522 -4.42 -32.75 4.78
N ILE A 523 -5.58 -33.24 4.35
CA ILE A 523 -6.73 -33.49 5.24
C ILE A 523 -7.07 -34.98 5.21
N ARG A 524 -7.29 -35.57 6.38
CA ARG A 524 -7.66 -36.99 6.51
C ARG A 524 -9.01 -37.25 5.86
N ASP A 525 -9.10 -38.27 5.02
CA ASP A 525 -10.30 -38.57 4.22
C ASP A 525 -11.56 -38.79 5.09
N SER A 526 -11.39 -39.41 6.27
CA SER A 526 -12.49 -39.64 7.22
C SER A 526 -13.07 -38.37 7.84
N GLU A 527 -12.27 -37.29 7.92
CA GLU A 527 -12.65 -36.01 8.54
C GLU A 527 -12.89 -34.89 7.51
N LEU A 528 -12.67 -35.16 6.22
CA LEU A 528 -12.73 -34.16 5.15
C LEU A 528 -14.04 -33.35 5.15
N LYS A 529 -15.19 -34.04 5.28
CA LYS A 529 -16.52 -33.39 5.32
C LYS A 529 -16.75 -32.54 6.57
N ASN A 530 -16.14 -32.92 7.68
CA ASN A 530 -16.26 -32.23 8.96
C ASN A 530 -15.39 -30.97 8.97
N ILE A 531 -14.15 -31.09 8.50
CA ILE A 531 -13.19 -29.99 8.43
C ILE A 531 -13.60 -28.95 7.40
N LEU A 532 -14.05 -29.38 6.22
CA LEU A 532 -14.49 -28.51 5.11
C LEU A 532 -16.00 -28.24 5.12
N GLN A 533 -16.63 -28.31 6.29
CA GLN A 533 -18.05 -27.99 6.46
C GLN A 533 -18.44 -26.62 5.87
N VAL A 534 -19.68 -26.48 5.42
CA VAL A 534 -20.20 -25.20 4.92
C VAL A 534 -20.24 -24.19 6.06
N VAL A 535 -19.74 -22.98 5.79
CA VAL A 535 -19.78 -21.85 6.71
C VAL A 535 -20.79 -20.85 6.18
N THR A 536 -21.77 -20.50 7.01
CA THR A 536 -22.85 -19.57 6.68
C THR A 536 -22.76 -18.31 7.54
N GLU A 537 -23.53 -17.28 7.20
CA GLU A 537 -23.66 -16.06 8.02
C GLU A 537 -24.10 -16.36 9.46
N GLU A 538 -24.94 -17.38 9.66
CA GLU A 538 -25.42 -17.81 10.98
C GLU A 538 -24.32 -18.35 11.90
N ASP A 539 -23.17 -18.75 11.35
CA ASP A 539 -22.04 -19.22 12.17
C ASP A 539 -21.26 -18.05 12.83
N ILE A 540 -21.56 -16.81 12.43
CA ILE A 540 -20.88 -15.59 12.88
C ILE A 540 -21.72 -14.92 13.98
N PRO A 541 -21.18 -14.69 15.18
CA PRO A 541 -21.89 -13.98 16.24
C PRO A 541 -22.33 -12.58 15.80
N HIS A 542 -23.58 -12.21 16.11
CA HIS A 542 -24.16 -10.91 15.75
C HIS A 542 -23.32 -9.73 16.27
N GLU A 543 -22.85 -9.83 17.52
CA GLU A 543 -22.03 -8.81 18.19
C GLU A 543 -20.71 -8.55 17.42
N LEU A 544 -20.10 -9.61 16.88
CA LEU A 544 -18.91 -9.50 16.05
C LEU A 544 -19.23 -8.80 14.72
N SER A 545 -20.32 -9.19 14.06
CA SER A 545 -20.75 -8.56 12.80
C SER A 545 -21.03 -7.07 12.97
N GLU A 546 -21.80 -6.67 14.00
CA GLU A 546 -22.09 -5.26 14.29
C GLU A 546 -20.81 -4.45 14.54
N ARG A 547 -19.89 -5.00 15.36
CA ARG A 547 -18.62 -4.34 15.63
C ARG A 547 -17.80 -4.12 14.36
N LEU A 548 -17.67 -5.14 13.52
CA LEU A 548 -16.89 -5.04 12.28
C LEU A 548 -17.54 -4.08 11.26
N GLN A 549 -18.87 -4.06 11.18
CA GLN A 549 -19.60 -3.10 10.35
C GLN A 549 -19.40 -1.65 10.82
N GLU A 550 -19.46 -1.40 12.13
CA GLU A 550 -19.22 -0.06 12.68
C GLU A 550 -17.76 0.39 12.46
N GLU A 551 -16.78 -0.49 12.65
CA GLU A 551 -15.38 -0.20 12.32
C GLU A 551 -15.22 0.18 10.84
N LYS A 552 -15.84 -0.58 9.93
CA LYS A 552 -15.81 -0.30 8.49
C LYS A 552 -16.48 1.04 8.16
N ARG A 553 -17.58 1.38 8.83
CA ARG A 553 -18.27 2.67 8.68
C ARG A 553 -17.37 3.83 9.09
N LEU A 554 -16.73 3.74 10.25
CA LEU A 554 -15.81 4.75 10.77
C LEU A 554 -14.57 4.90 9.88
N GLU A 555 -14.03 3.81 9.34
CA GLU A 555 -12.93 3.87 8.38
C GLU A 555 -13.34 4.51 7.05
N GLY A 556 -14.55 4.23 6.57
CA GLY A 556 -15.12 4.90 5.40
C GLY A 556 -15.21 6.42 5.58
N ILE A 557 -15.66 6.87 6.76
CA ILE A 557 -15.70 8.29 7.12
C ILE A 557 -14.28 8.89 7.13
N ARG A 558 -13.32 8.26 7.83
CA ARG A 558 -11.93 8.75 7.89
C ARG A 558 -11.23 8.76 6.54
N ARG A 559 -11.51 7.79 5.67
CA ARG A 559 -10.98 7.78 4.29
C ARG A 559 -11.56 8.94 3.49
N LYS A 560 -12.87 9.18 3.60
CA LYS A 560 -13.51 10.34 2.96
C LYS A 560 -12.94 11.66 3.46
N GLU A 561 -12.75 11.80 4.77
CA GLU A 561 -12.13 13.00 5.36
C GLU A 561 -10.70 13.23 4.89
N ARG A 562 -9.87 12.18 4.78
CA ARG A 562 -8.51 12.27 4.23
C ARG A 562 -8.51 12.61 2.74
N ASN A 563 -9.38 11.96 1.96
CA ASN A 563 -9.54 12.25 0.54
C ASN A 563 -10.01 13.69 0.32
N GLU A 564 -10.84 14.24 1.20
CA GLU A 564 -11.29 15.63 1.11
C GLU A 564 -10.29 16.61 1.73
N ALA A 565 -9.34 16.17 2.58
CA ALA A 565 -8.45 17.04 3.32
C ALA A 565 -7.61 17.96 2.42
N HIS A 566 -7.14 17.47 1.26
CA HIS A 566 -6.35 18.25 0.31
C HIS A 566 -7.12 19.43 -0.31
N LEU A 567 -8.46 19.39 -0.28
CA LEU A 567 -9.35 20.45 -0.75
C LEU A 567 -9.48 21.61 0.24
N TYR A 568 -9.00 21.44 1.48
CA TYR A 568 -9.06 22.43 2.54
C TYR A 568 -7.68 23.02 2.82
N MET A 569 -7.67 24.21 3.38
CA MET A 569 -6.49 24.86 3.95
C MET A 569 -6.82 25.46 5.31
N THR A 570 -5.78 25.80 6.05
CA THR A 570 -5.91 26.36 7.39
C THR A 570 -5.61 27.84 7.36
N ILE A 571 -6.47 28.65 7.96
CA ILE A 571 -6.23 30.09 8.19
C ILE A 571 -6.09 30.33 9.69
N ASN A 572 -4.95 30.86 10.09
CA ASN A 572 -4.68 31.25 11.46
C ASN A 572 -4.99 32.74 11.62
N VAL A 573 -6.07 33.04 12.33
CA VAL A 573 -6.48 34.41 12.63
C VAL A 573 -5.87 34.85 13.94
N ILE A 574 -5.08 35.90 13.88
CA ILE A 574 -4.39 36.54 15.01
C ILE A 574 -5.10 37.87 15.28
N LEU A 575 -5.41 38.12 16.55
CA LEU A 575 -6.02 39.38 17.00
C LEU A 575 -4.96 40.24 17.69
N GLU A 576 -5.23 41.54 17.81
CA GLU A 576 -4.27 42.51 18.34
C GLU A 576 -3.80 42.18 19.78
N ASP A 577 -4.65 41.58 20.60
CA ASP A 577 -4.31 41.13 21.96
C ASP A 577 -3.10 40.17 21.99
N SER A 578 -2.88 39.41 20.91
CA SER A 578 -1.75 38.48 20.80
C SER A 578 -0.40 39.18 20.62
N PHE A 579 -0.39 40.48 20.28
CA PHE A 579 0.83 41.28 20.17
C PHE A 579 1.26 41.85 21.53
N VAL A 580 0.30 41.97 22.46
CA VAL A 580 0.54 42.56 23.78
C VAL A 580 1.48 41.66 24.60
N GLY A 581 2.57 42.25 25.08
CA GLY A 581 3.54 41.57 25.92
C GLY A 581 4.62 40.80 25.15
N HIS A 582 4.56 40.74 23.82
CA HIS A 582 5.66 40.22 23.01
C HIS A 582 6.93 41.03 23.23
N GLN A 583 8.05 40.33 23.45
CA GLN A 583 9.34 40.94 23.78
C GLN A 583 10.36 40.82 22.63
N GLY A 584 10.08 40.01 21.62
CA GLY A 584 10.99 39.77 20.51
C GLY A 584 10.81 40.75 19.35
N ASN A 585 11.47 40.40 18.23
CA ASN A 585 11.24 41.05 16.94
C ASN A 585 9.85 40.71 16.37
N ASP A 586 9.38 41.53 15.43
CA ASP A 586 8.05 41.44 14.80
C ASP A 586 6.90 41.57 15.82
N LEU A 587 5.66 41.28 15.41
CA LEU A 587 4.49 41.52 16.25
C LEU A 587 4.20 40.37 17.23
N TYR A 588 4.64 39.15 16.92
CA TYR A 588 4.39 37.96 17.73
C TYR A 588 5.45 36.87 17.51
N ASP A 589 5.46 35.87 18.40
CA ASP A 589 6.26 34.65 18.25
C ASP A 589 5.42 33.56 17.56
N PRO A 590 5.78 33.12 16.33
CA PRO A 590 5.02 32.12 15.59
C PRO A 590 4.81 30.79 16.32
N GLU A 591 5.68 30.42 17.26
CA GLU A 591 5.58 29.17 18.01
C GLU A 591 4.66 29.29 19.24
N LYS A 592 4.47 30.52 19.76
CA LYS A 592 3.73 30.77 21.02
C LYS A 592 2.40 31.48 20.83
N VAL A 593 2.12 32.00 19.63
CA VAL A 593 0.93 32.82 19.38
C VAL A 593 -0.35 32.01 19.54
N SER A 594 -1.28 32.55 20.33
CA SER A 594 -2.66 32.06 20.34
C SER A 594 -3.38 32.60 19.11
N CYS A 595 -3.82 31.71 18.25
CA CYS A 595 -4.59 32.04 17.05
C CYS A 595 -5.91 31.28 17.01
N ARG A 596 -6.90 31.86 16.34
CA ARG A 596 -8.15 31.17 16.01
C ARG A 596 -7.97 30.47 14.68
N VAL A 597 -8.11 29.15 14.69
CA VAL A 597 -7.86 28.30 13.53
C VAL A 597 -9.15 28.08 12.74
N PHE A 598 -9.14 28.46 11.47
CA PHE A 598 -10.25 28.27 10.53
C PHE A 598 -9.85 27.24 9.47
N LYS A 599 -10.65 26.19 9.30
CA LYS A 599 -10.50 25.24 8.19
C LYS A 599 -11.46 25.62 7.08
N VAL A 600 -10.93 26.06 5.94
CA VAL A 600 -11.72 26.57 4.80
C VAL A 600 -11.42 25.80 3.53
N LYS A 601 -12.38 25.75 2.60
CA LYS A 601 -12.14 25.17 1.27
C LYS A 601 -11.23 26.09 0.48
N LYS A 602 -10.23 25.53 -0.21
CA LYS A 602 -9.33 26.28 -1.11
C LYS A 602 -10.07 27.07 -2.18
N THR A 603 -11.20 26.53 -2.64
CA THR A 603 -12.07 27.12 -3.67
C THR A 603 -13.08 28.15 -3.13
N MET A 604 -13.13 28.39 -1.82
CA MET A 604 -13.98 29.42 -1.22
C MET A 604 -13.56 30.79 -1.78
N THR A 605 -14.50 31.72 -1.97
CA THR A 605 -14.14 33.08 -2.43
C THR A 605 -13.63 33.94 -1.27
N GLY A 606 -12.82 34.96 -1.56
CA GLY A 606 -12.42 35.94 -0.54
C GLY A 606 -13.61 36.64 0.13
N GLN A 607 -14.69 36.90 -0.62
CA GLN A 607 -15.93 37.46 -0.08
C GLN A 607 -16.62 36.53 0.94
N ASP A 608 -16.71 35.23 0.62
CA ASP A 608 -17.28 34.26 1.55
C ASP A 608 -16.40 34.11 2.80
N LEU A 609 -15.07 34.17 2.64
CA LEU A 609 -14.14 34.14 3.77
C LEU A 609 -14.40 35.31 4.73
N LEU A 610 -14.55 36.53 4.22
CA LEU A 610 -14.88 37.70 5.04
C LEU A 610 -16.18 37.50 5.81
N LYS A 611 -17.20 36.93 5.17
CA LYS A 611 -18.48 36.62 5.81
C LYS A 611 -18.32 35.57 6.91
N LEU A 612 -17.54 34.52 6.67
CA LEU A 612 -17.23 33.48 7.66
C LEU A 612 -16.51 34.06 8.87
N LEU A 613 -15.51 34.92 8.66
CA LEU A 613 -14.80 35.62 9.73
C LEU A 613 -15.75 36.51 10.52
N SER A 614 -16.58 37.31 9.85
CA SER A 614 -17.58 38.19 10.47
C SER A 614 -18.56 37.41 11.36
N GLU A 615 -19.13 36.32 10.84
CA GLU A 615 -20.09 35.49 11.57
C GLU A 615 -19.46 34.75 12.75
N THR A 616 -18.20 34.35 12.66
CA THR A 616 -17.51 33.57 13.69
C THR A 616 -16.92 34.47 14.77
N LEU A 617 -16.28 35.58 14.39
CA LEU A 617 -15.71 36.56 15.31
C LEU A 617 -16.78 37.46 15.95
N LYS A 618 -18.01 37.47 15.39
CA LYS A 618 -19.14 38.30 15.82
C LYS A 618 -18.90 39.81 15.66
N TYR A 619 -18.11 40.18 14.65
CA TYR A 619 -17.93 41.56 14.21
C TYR A 619 -18.57 41.75 12.83
N PRO A 620 -19.41 42.77 12.62
CA PRO A 620 -19.83 43.18 11.28
C PRO A 620 -18.61 43.47 10.39
N ILE A 621 -18.73 43.21 9.09
CA ILE A 621 -17.62 43.36 8.12
C ILE A 621 -16.99 44.76 8.16
N TYR A 622 -17.79 45.83 8.35
CA TYR A 622 -17.29 47.22 8.44
C TYR A 622 -16.58 47.57 9.76
N GLN A 623 -16.59 46.66 10.74
CA GLN A 623 -15.90 46.79 12.03
C GLN A 623 -14.65 45.94 12.12
N MET A 624 -14.29 45.24 11.04
CA MET A 624 -13.10 44.41 10.98
C MET A 624 -12.36 44.58 9.65
N ARG A 625 -11.03 44.44 9.68
CA ARG A 625 -10.19 44.48 8.47
C ARG A 625 -9.12 43.40 8.59
N PRO A 626 -9.13 42.37 7.73
CA PRO A 626 -8.07 41.39 7.70
C PRO A 626 -6.85 41.89 6.94
N TRP A 627 -5.68 41.59 7.48
CA TRP A 627 -4.36 41.91 7.00
C TRP A 627 -3.56 40.59 6.91
N PRO A 628 -3.40 40.01 5.71
CA PRO A 628 -2.55 38.84 5.50
C PRO A 628 -1.14 39.07 6.03
N ILE A 629 -0.58 38.11 6.76
CA ILE A 629 0.78 38.20 7.26
C ILE A 629 1.68 37.49 6.26
N SER A 630 2.56 38.27 5.63
CA SER A 630 3.46 37.80 4.57
C SER A 630 4.90 37.73 5.09
N ASN A 631 5.64 36.74 4.62
CA ASN A 631 7.08 36.65 4.88
C ASN A 631 7.81 37.53 3.87
N ARG A 632 8.44 38.60 4.35
CA ARG A 632 9.21 39.53 3.52
C ARG A 632 10.58 38.95 3.16
N SER A 633 11.25 39.51 2.15
CA SER A 633 12.58 39.08 1.71
C SER A 633 13.66 39.14 2.81
N ASN A 634 13.43 39.96 3.84
CA ASN A 634 14.32 40.13 4.98
C ASN A 634 14.03 39.18 6.16
N GLN A 635 13.19 38.15 5.94
CA GLN A 635 12.81 37.13 6.93
C GLN A 635 11.98 37.68 8.10
N THR A 636 11.21 38.75 7.88
CA THR A 636 10.21 39.25 8.84
C THR A 636 8.80 38.85 8.44
N PHE A 637 7.94 38.65 9.44
CA PHE A 637 6.52 38.34 9.25
C PHE A 637 5.70 39.58 9.57
N ARG A 638 5.23 40.28 8.52
CA ARG A 638 4.51 41.55 8.68
C ARG A 638 3.13 41.52 8.03
N PRO A 639 2.12 42.18 8.63
CA PRO A 639 0.83 42.40 7.99
C PRO A 639 1.01 43.13 6.67
N THR A 640 0.22 42.76 5.67
CA THR A 640 0.20 43.35 4.32
C THR A 640 -1.25 43.66 3.93
N VAL A 641 -1.45 44.62 3.03
CA VAL A 641 -2.78 44.99 2.57
C VAL A 641 -3.43 43.85 1.78
N LEU A 642 -4.70 43.57 2.06
CA LEU A 642 -5.55 42.74 1.21
C LEU A 642 -6.28 43.64 0.22
N ASP A 643 -6.15 43.41 -1.09
CA ASP A 643 -6.79 44.26 -2.08
C ASP A 643 -8.26 43.85 -2.29
N TYR A 644 -9.19 44.53 -1.62
CA TYR A 644 -10.61 44.17 -1.65
C TYR A 644 -11.19 44.18 -3.07
N ASP A 645 -10.73 45.07 -3.94
CA ASP A 645 -11.25 45.20 -5.30
C ASP A 645 -10.79 44.04 -6.19
N ASN A 646 -9.52 43.65 -6.03
CA ASN A 646 -8.89 42.64 -6.88
C ASN A 646 -8.94 41.21 -6.32
N ASP A 647 -9.09 41.02 -5.02
CA ASP A 647 -8.90 39.71 -4.40
C ASP A 647 -10.20 39.05 -3.94
N LEU A 648 -11.24 39.80 -3.57
CA LEU A 648 -12.45 39.19 -3.00
C LEU A 648 -13.22 38.25 -3.93
N HIS A 649 -13.07 38.42 -5.24
CA HIS A 649 -13.67 37.56 -6.25
C HIS A 649 -12.83 36.32 -6.58
N LYS A 650 -11.55 36.29 -6.17
CA LYS A 650 -10.65 35.15 -6.36
C LYS A 650 -10.89 34.09 -5.29
N THR A 651 -10.33 32.90 -5.50
CA THR A 651 -10.39 31.84 -4.50
C THR A 651 -9.40 32.10 -3.38
N VAL A 652 -9.68 31.64 -2.16
CA VAL A 652 -8.77 31.78 -1.02
C VAL A 652 -7.38 31.21 -1.33
N SER A 653 -7.31 30.10 -2.07
CA SER A 653 -6.02 29.52 -2.50
C SER A 653 -5.23 30.42 -3.45
N ASP A 654 -5.90 31.20 -4.30
CA ASP A 654 -5.21 32.14 -5.20
C ASP A 654 -4.72 33.36 -4.42
N ILE A 655 -5.54 33.86 -3.48
CA ILE A 655 -5.21 35.01 -2.64
C ILE A 655 -4.05 34.69 -1.69
N SER A 656 -4.02 33.47 -1.14
CA SER A 656 -2.95 33.01 -0.25
C SER A 656 -1.70 32.50 -0.98
N GLU A 657 -1.62 32.67 -2.30
CA GLU A 657 -0.53 32.15 -3.14
C GLU A 657 -0.27 30.64 -2.93
N SER A 658 -1.35 29.87 -2.76
CA SER A 658 -1.35 28.41 -2.53
C SER A 658 -0.63 27.95 -1.26
N GLN A 659 -0.47 28.82 -0.26
CA GLN A 659 -0.01 28.43 1.07
C GLN A 659 -0.96 27.41 1.72
N SER A 660 -0.42 26.36 2.35
CA SER A 660 -1.19 25.35 3.07
C SER A 660 -1.77 25.87 4.39
N VAL A 661 -1.03 26.79 5.03
CA VAL A 661 -1.42 27.53 6.23
C VAL A 661 -1.23 29.01 5.97
N TRP A 662 -2.30 29.79 6.11
CA TRP A 662 -2.28 31.24 5.85
C TRP A 662 -2.50 32.01 7.15
N ASN A 663 -1.53 32.84 7.55
CA ASN A 663 -1.61 33.64 8.77
C ASN A 663 -2.18 35.02 8.46
N MET A 664 -3.06 35.52 9.31
CA MET A 664 -3.78 36.76 9.07
C MET A 664 -4.02 37.50 10.38
N PHE A 665 -3.60 38.75 10.44
CA PHE A 665 -4.01 39.67 11.50
C PHE A 665 -5.40 40.19 11.16
N VAL A 666 -6.37 40.08 12.07
CA VAL A 666 -7.69 40.68 11.89
C VAL A 666 -7.82 41.85 12.86
N GLU A 667 -7.77 43.05 12.31
CA GLU A 667 -8.05 44.27 13.03
C GLU A 667 -9.55 44.36 13.32
N THR A 668 -9.90 44.80 14.53
CA THR A 668 -11.29 45.00 14.97
C THR A 668 -11.41 46.33 15.70
N ILE A 669 -12.59 46.96 15.67
CA ILE A 669 -12.87 48.12 16.52
C ILE A 669 -12.65 47.75 17.99
N GLN A 670 -12.01 48.63 18.76
CA GLN A 670 -11.85 48.43 20.19
C GLN A 670 -13.22 48.50 20.90
N PRO A 671 -13.57 47.53 21.77
CA PRO A 671 -14.89 47.45 22.38
C PRO A 671 -15.31 48.67 23.22
N ASP A 672 -14.34 49.44 23.70
CA ASP A 672 -14.48 50.67 24.49
C ASP A 672 -14.45 51.96 23.66
N SER A 673 -14.27 51.85 22.34
CA SER A 673 -14.30 52.98 21.41
C SER A 673 -15.73 53.41 21.10
N GLU A 674 -15.94 54.73 20.93
CA GLU A 674 -17.21 55.28 20.43
C GLU A 674 -17.40 55.08 18.90
N MET A 675 -16.41 54.49 18.23
CA MET A 675 -16.46 54.26 16.78
C MET A 675 -17.47 53.17 16.40
N THR A 676 -18.23 53.42 15.33
CA THR A 676 -19.22 52.47 14.79
C THR A 676 -18.70 51.67 13.60
N GLN A 677 -17.61 52.12 12.96
CA GLN A 677 -16.91 51.49 11.84
C GLN A 677 -15.41 51.79 11.93
N LEU A 678 -14.56 50.95 11.34
CA LEU A 678 -13.13 51.24 11.23
C LEU A 678 -12.88 52.47 10.34
N SER A 679 -11.80 53.20 10.62
CA SER A 679 -11.36 54.31 9.78
C SER A 679 -11.12 53.85 8.35
N ALA A 680 -11.41 54.72 7.38
CA ALA A 680 -11.01 54.49 6.00
C ALA A 680 -9.48 54.36 5.91
N PHE A 681 -9.03 53.51 5.01
CA PHE A 681 -7.61 53.32 4.69
C PHE A 681 -7.48 53.40 3.18
N ASP A 682 -6.72 54.38 2.71
CA ASP A 682 -6.39 54.54 1.30
C ASP A 682 -5.04 53.87 1.01
N LYS A 683 -5.05 52.75 0.30
CA LYS A 683 -3.85 51.97 -0.02
C LYS A 683 -2.80 52.72 -0.84
N GLU A 684 -3.15 53.87 -1.45
CA GLU A 684 -2.21 54.68 -2.23
C GLU A 684 -1.56 55.79 -1.41
N THR A 685 -2.23 56.29 -0.37
CA THR A 685 -1.75 57.46 0.39
C THR A 685 -1.49 57.21 1.86
N ASP A 686 -2.06 56.14 2.43
CA ASP A 686 -1.92 55.76 3.83
C ASP A 686 -1.00 54.55 3.99
N VAL A 687 -0.37 54.45 5.16
CA VAL A 687 0.38 53.27 5.60
C VAL A 687 -0.09 52.84 6.98
N LEU A 688 -0.18 51.53 7.21
CA LEU A 688 -0.39 50.93 8.53
C LEU A 688 0.96 50.78 9.26
N LEU A 689 1.14 51.54 10.35
CA LEU A 689 2.32 51.45 11.21
C LEU A 689 1.99 50.84 12.58
N PHE A 690 2.92 50.06 13.12
CA PHE A 690 2.87 49.48 14.46
C PHE A 690 3.89 50.14 15.37
N PHE A 691 3.56 50.24 16.66
CA PHE A 691 4.42 50.95 17.62
C PHE A 691 4.81 50.09 18.80
N LYS A 692 6.07 50.20 19.20
CA LYS A 692 6.64 49.58 20.40
C LYS A 692 7.33 50.64 21.25
N CYS A 693 7.03 50.70 22.54
CA CYS A 693 7.77 51.51 23.50
C CYS A 693 8.82 50.65 24.20
N TYR A 694 10.10 51.05 24.13
CA TYR A 694 11.16 50.45 24.92
C TYR A 694 11.36 51.21 26.23
N ASP A 695 11.41 50.48 27.34
CA ASP A 695 11.76 51.01 28.66
C ASP A 695 13.16 50.50 29.06
N PRO A 696 14.21 51.35 28.97
CA PRO A 696 15.57 50.98 29.36
C PRO A 696 15.72 50.56 30.82
N LYS A 697 14.86 51.07 31.71
CA LYS A 697 14.91 50.76 33.15
C LYS A 697 14.35 49.37 33.43
N ALA A 698 13.22 49.03 32.80
CA ALA A 698 12.61 47.71 32.94
C ALA A 698 13.28 46.65 32.05
N LYS A 699 14.01 47.08 31.00
CA LYS A 699 14.53 46.23 29.92
C LYS A 699 13.41 45.46 29.22
N ARG A 700 12.32 46.16 28.90
CA ARG A 700 11.11 45.57 28.32
C ARG A 700 10.59 46.39 27.16
N ILE A 701 9.95 45.68 26.25
CA ILE A 701 9.17 46.24 25.15
C ILE A 701 7.69 46.20 25.53
N TYR A 702 7.00 47.29 25.26
CA TYR A 702 5.56 47.41 25.41
C TYR A 702 4.94 47.70 24.04
N TYR A 703 3.95 46.90 23.65
CA TYR A 703 3.19 47.16 22.43
C TYR A 703 2.30 48.39 22.62
N CYS A 704 2.34 49.33 21.68
CA CYS A 704 1.64 50.60 21.71
C CYS A 704 0.65 50.74 20.54
N GLY A 705 0.04 49.64 20.12
CA GLY A 705 -1.00 49.64 19.09
C GLY A 705 -0.47 49.92 17.69
N HIS A 706 -1.41 50.18 16.78
CA HIS A 706 -1.16 50.53 15.39
C HIS A 706 -1.90 51.82 14.99
N GLN A 707 -1.60 52.40 13.84
CA GLN A 707 -2.26 53.61 13.32
C GLN A 707 -2.15 53.67 11.80
N TYR A 708 -3.21 54.14 11.13
CA TYR A 708 -3.13 54.58 9.74
C TYR A 708 -2.58 56.00 9.68
N VAL A 709 -1.55 56.19 8.88
CA VAL A 709 -0.86 57.48 8.76
C VAL A 709 -0.66 57.78 7.28
N PRO A 710 -1.01 58.99 6.79
CA PRO A 710 -0.65 59.39 5.43
C PRO A 710 0.87 59.36 5.25
N VAL A 711 1.37 58.79 4.14
CA VAL A 711 2.82 58.65 3.89
C VAL A 711 3.56 60.00 3.83
N SER A 712 2.83 61.08 3.52
CA SER A 712 3.33 62.47 3.52
C SER A 712 3.51 63.10 4.91
N THR A 713 3.05 62.42 5.97
CA THR A 713 3.09 62.92 7.35
C THR A 713 4.52 63.04 7.82
N LYS A 714 4.84 64.12 8.54
CA LYS A 714 6.18 64.30 9.13
C LYS A 714 6.33 63.46 10.38
N VAL A 715 7.51 62.87 10.57
CA VAL A 715 7.80 62.03 11.74
C VAL A 715 7.54 62.75 13.07
N GLN A 716 7.81 64.06 13.15
CA GLN A 716 7.53 64.87 14.35
C GLN A 716 6.06 64.81 14.81
N GLU A 717 5.12 64.65 13.89
CA GLU A 717 3.69 64.58 14.19
C GLU A 717 3.33 63.26 14.89
N LEU A 718 4.11 62.19 14.67
CA LEU A 718 3.94 60.93 15.39
C LEU A 718 4.30 61.06 16.87
N CYS A 719 5.30 61.88 17.23
CA CYS A 719 5.78 62.00 18.61
C CYS A 719 4.67 62.37 19.60
N HIS A 720 3.72 63.20 19.17
CA HIS A 720 2.58 63.57 20.01
C HIS A 720 1.71 62.35 20.36
N ILE A 721 1.39 61.55 19.34
CA ILE A 721 0.59 60.32 19.48
C ILE A 721 1.33 59.28 20.32
N LEU A 722 2.64 59.13 20.10
CA LEU A 722 3.46 58.17 20.84
C LEU A 722 3.61 58.55 22.31
N ASN A 723 3.75 59.84 22.62
CA ASN A 723 3.73 60.33 23.99
C ASN A 723 2.40 60.02 24.69
N GLU A 724 1.26 60.25 24.04
CA GLU A 724 -0.05 59.91 24.58
C GLU A 724 -0.18 58.41 24.87
N ARG A 725 0.18 57.56 23.89
CA ARG A 725 0.08 56.09 24.02
C ARG A 725 1.01 55.50 25.08
N ALA A 726 2.18 56.09 25.29
CA ALA A 726 3.10 55.70 26.36
C ALA A 726 2.76 56.33 27.73
N GLY A 727 1.75 57.22 27.80
CA GLY A 727 1.40 57.95 29.01
C GLY A 727 2.45 58.97 29.44
N TYR A 728 3.23 59.48 28.49
CA TYR A 728 4.25 60.50 28.71
C TYR A 728 3.64 61.92 28.61
N PRO A 729 4.28 62.92 29.23
CA PRO A 729 3.93 64.33 28.97
C PRO A 729 4.03 64.65 27.47
N PRO A 730 3.12 65.48 26.90
CA PRO A 730 3.05 65.75 25.46
C PRO A 730 4.36 66.25 24.81
N ASP A 731 5.17 67.00 25.55
CA ASP A 731 6.43 67.60 25.08
C ASP A 731 7.66 66.77 25.44
N THR A 732 7.49 65.48 25.77
CA THR A 732 8.62 64.59 26.06
C THR A 732 9.41 64.34 24.78
N GLU A 733 10.73 64.55 24.83
CA GLU A 733 11.63 64.24 23.74
C GLU A 733 11.78 62.72 23.58
N LEU A 734 11.61 62.24 22.35
CA LEU A 734 11.61 60.82 22.02
C LEU A 734 12.73 60.50 21.03
N ALA A 735 13.43 59.40 21.28
CA ALA A 735 14.26 58.74 20.29
C ALA A 735 13.44 57.66 19.58
N LEU A 736 13.30 57.78 18.26
CA LEU A 736 12.58 56.83 17.40
C LEU A 736 13.57 55.96 16.63
N TYR A 737 13.18 54.71 16.44
CA TYR A 737 13.92 53.70 15.72
C TYR A 737 12.98 52.91 14.83
N GLU A 738 13.47 52.48 13.68
CA GLU A 738 12.79 51.54 12.81
C GLU A 738 13.27 50.11 13.09
N GLU A 739 12.35 49.19 13.33
CA GLU A 739 12.64 47.77 13.44
C GLU A 739 12.52 47.10 12.08
N ILE A 740 13.64 47.07 11.35
CA ILE A 740 13.74 46.56 9.99
C ILE A 740 13.69 45.02 9.98
N ARG A 741 14.57 44.38 10.76
CA ARG A 741 14.67 42.92 10.91
C ARG A 741 15.43 42.55 12.19
N PRO A 742 15.50 41.26 12.58
CA PRO A 742 16.27 40.85 13.76
C PRO A 742 17.71 41.38 13.74
N ASN A 743 18.16 41.94 14.87
CA ASN A 743 19.46 42.59 15.06
C ASN A 743 19.74 43.83 14.18
N GLN A 744 18.75 44.33 13.41
CA GLN A 744 18.88 45.55 12.60
C GLN A 744 17.77 46.54 12.95
N VAL A 745 18.14 47.47 13.83
CA VAL A 745 17.29 48.56 14.31
C VAL A 745 18.02 49.88 14.04
N GLU A 746 17.38 50.77 13.28
CA GLU A 746 17.99 52.02 12.81
C GLU A 746 17.34 53.24 13.44
N ARG A 747 18.16 54.20 13.92
CA ARG A 747 17.67 55.41 14.57
C ARG A 747 17.15 56.38 13.51
N ILE A 748 15.96 56.93 13.73
CA ILE A 748 15.36 57.94 12.87
C ILE A 748 15.86 59.32 13.32
N GLU A 749 16.63 60.01 12.47
CA GLU A 749 17.21 61.33 12.79
C GLU A 749 16.43 62.51 12.18
N ARG A 750 15.70 62.27 11.08
CA ARG A 750 15.11 63.32 10.24
C ARG A 750 13.64 63.58 10.56
N PHE A 751 13.36 64.18 11.72
CA PHE A 751 11.98 64.36 12.21
C PHE A 751 11.09 65.31 11.38
N ASN A 752 11.71 66.22 10.62
CA ASN A 752 11.00 67.24 9.84
C ASN A 752 10.65 66.81 8.40
N GLU A 753 11.06 65.62 8.00
CA GLU A 753 10.79 65.06 6.66
C GLU A 753 9.57 64.11 6.69
N PRO A 754 8.89 63.91 5.55
CA PRO A 754 7.81 62.92 5.40
C PRO A 754 8.28 61.48 5.64
N LEU A 755 7.38 60.62 6.14
CA LEU A 755 7.64 59.20 6.43
C LEU A 755 8.23 58.46 5.22
N GLU A 756 7.65 58.63 4.03
CA GLU A 756 8.13 58.00 2.78
C GLU A 756 9.60 58.33 2.43
N LYS A 757 10.14 59.46 2.90
CA LYS A 757 11.53 59.85 2.66
C LYS A 757 12.47 59.40 3.77
N VAL A 758 11.93 59.25 4.97
CA VAL A 758 12.71 58.94 6.18
C VAL A 758 12.92 57.44 6.30
N LEU A 759 11.87 56.66 6.05
CA LEU A 759 11.83 55.20 6.13
C LEU A 759 12.22 54.54 4.79
N PHE A 760 12.76 55.31 3.84
CA PHE A 760 13.35 54.77 2.62
C PHE A 760 14.84 54.52 2.82
N HIS A 761 15.26 53.25 2.76
CA HIS A 761 16.65 52.89 2.99
C HIS A 761 17.37 52.42 1.73
N PHE A 762 18.19 53.31 1.16
CA PHE A 762 18.92 53.09 -0.10
C PHE A 762 19.88 51.90 -0.06
N GLN A 763 20.32 51.48 1.14
CA GLN A 763 21.30 50.41 1.31
C GLN A 763 20.68 49.00 1.32
N VAL A 764 19.43 48.86 1.75
CA VAL A 764 18.70 47.58 1.77
C VAL A 764 17.58 47.51 0.73
N LEU A 765 17.34 48.60 -0.02
CA LEU A 765 16.26 48.73 -1.02
C LEU A 765 14.87 48.44 -0.43
N GLU A 766 14.66 48.78 0.84
CA GLU A 766 13.34 48.68 1.48
C GLU A 766 12.67 50.05 1.47
N GLU A 767 11.43 50.05 0.99
CA GLU A 767 10.51 51.18 0.98
C GLU A 767 9.59 51.09 2.20
N LEU A 768 8.97 52.22 2.57
CA LEU A 768 7.89 52.25 3.54
C LEU A 768 6.77 51.30 3.13
N MET A 769 6.39 50.37 4.00
CA MET A 769 5.38 49.35 3.74
C MET A 769 4.39 49.21 4.90
N ASP A 770 3.19 48.73 4.60
CA ASP A 770 2.23 48.33 5.64
C ASP A 770 2.83 47.26 6.54
N GLY A 771 2.69 47.43 7.85
CA GLY A 771 3.24 46.52 8.85
C GLY A 771 4.62 46.90 9.37
N ASP A 772 5.18 48.04 8.95
CA ASP A 772 6.43 48.56 9.52
C ASP A 772 6.27 48.91 11.01
N ILE A 773 7.35 48.71 11.77
CA ILE A 773 7.34 48.86 13.24
C ILE A 773 8.29 50.00 13.61
N ILE A 774 7.74 50.99 14.31
CA ILE A 774 8.52 52.06 14.94
C ILE A 774 8.65 51.76 16.42
N VAL A 775 9.89 51.62 16.88
CA VAL A 775 10.24 51.47 18.29
C VAL A 775 10.65 52.84 18.82
N PHE A 776 10.09 53.27 19.93
CA PHE A 776 10.42 54.56 20.53
C PHE A 776 10.75 54.42 22.02
N GLN A 777 11.53 55.37 22.52
CA GLN A 777 11.89 55.50 23.93
C GLN A 777 12.09 56.98 24.27
N LYS A 778 12.15 57.31 25.56
CA LYS A 778 12.56 58.66 25.98
C LYS A 778 14.02 58.92 25.58
N ASP A 779 14.29 60.14 25.10
CA ASP A 779 15.65 60.59 24.79
C ASP A 779 16.33 61.08 26.08
N GLU A 780 16.87 60.14 26.85
CA GLU A 780 17.58 60.37 28.12
C GLU A 780 19.05 59.91 28.02
N SER A 781 19.93 60.43 28.89
CA SER A 781 21.38 60.16 28.85
C SER A 781 21.71 58.66 28.94
N GLU A 782 22.49 58.18 27.97
CA GLU A 782 22.77 56.74 27.73
C GLU A 782 23.60 56.05 28.85
N ASP A 783 24.28 56.80 29.73
CA ASP A 783 25.25 56.26 30.69
C ASP A 783 24.65 55.58 31.95
N ILE A 784 23.32 55.56 32.10
CA ILE A 784 22.64 55.16 33.36
C ILE A 784 22.15 53.70 33.33
N TYR A 785 21.99 53.12 32.13
CA TYR A 785 21.32 51.82 31.94
C TYR A 785 22.24 50.81 31.25
N GLU A 786 22.05 49.53 31.57
CA GLU A 786 22.84 48.42 30.98
C GLU A 786 22.54 48.21 29.48
N LEU A 787 21.29 48.46 29.08
CA LEU A 787 20.82 48.44 27.68
C LEU A 787 20.13 49.79 27.41
N PRO A 788 20.91 50.86 27.13
CA PRO A 788 20.37 52.22 27.10
C PRO A 788 19.45 52.49 25.92
N THR A 789 19.65 51.78 24.81
CA THR A 789 18.80 51.93 23.61
C THR A 789 18.06 50.64 23.26
N CYS A 790 16.94 50.76 22.55
CA CYS A 790 16.25 49.61 22.00
C CYS A 790 17.12 48.85 20.97
N LYS A 791 18.05 49.56 20.32
CA LYS A 791 19.04 48.95 19.43
C LYS A 791 19.98 48.01 20.20
N ASP A 792 20.36 48.36 21.43
CA ASP A 792 21.15 47.48 22.30
C ASP A 792 20.31 46.31 22.82
N TYR A 793 19.00 46.51 23.03
CA TYR A 793 18.09 45.46 23.47
C TYR A 793 17.89 44.36 22.41
N PHE A 794 17.76 44.74 21.15
CA PHE A 794 17.57 43.82 20.03
C PHE A 794 18.86 43.21 19.48
N LYS A 795 20.03 43.55 20.05
CA LYS A 795 21.35 43.04 19.68
C LYS A 795 21.86 42.07 20.73
#